data_AF-A0A522ZH61-F1
#
_entry.id   AF-A0A522ZH61-F1
#
_cell.length_a   1.000
_cell.length_b   1.000
_cell.length_c   1.000
_cell.angle_alpha   90.00
_cell.angle_beta   90.00
_cell.angle_gamma   90.00
#
_symmetry.space_group_name_H-M   'P 1'
#
loop_
_entity.id
_entity.type
_entity.pdbx_description
1 polymer ?
#
loop_
_entity_poly.entity_id
_entity_poly.type
_entity_poly.pdbx_seq_one_letter_code
_entity_poly.pdbx_strand_id
1 'polypeptide(L)'
;MLLSQIMSGPALAQDRDAQTVWRLLDYIAVDYAGAVSDGRVSSEAEYAEMTEFAGQVETRLTALPENAGKAELLGRSRTLRTIIARKASPNEVAAQSRALASALLAAYPVPLAPTAPPDLARGAALYSQNCVSCHGATGDGHGPGSIGLKPPPIAFTDQTRARQRSLFGLYQVITQGLDGTAMASFDSLSDEDRWALAFYVGGFAYPTAEATQGERLWRDDASLRQRYPNLAAFVGTTPVAAAADMGDENANALIAYLRRHPDAIASHPDGSLRLTRERLDASLKAYAAGDRNAAADLALSAYLDGFEPVEPVLAARDPELMTRIEQAMGALRAAISRSRPLAEVQAANQQLAGLFSEAEAALAPEKASSASSFLGAFGVLLREGLEALLIVVAMIAFLRKTERTEVLGFVHGGWASALAAGVATWFVATYFIGISGASRELTEGFGSLFAAIILVTVGIWMHGKSNAESWQRYIKESIGCGTGSLLLRIGRATPSARLIGIDPDPAVMARARARFAVAGLSVELHVGFARQVAELVGDKRPTKIVSSLVFHQVPMEEKEAALASIFRSLETGGELHIADYGLQRTRLMRTLFGSIIQNLDGRANTEPNARGVLPDLMAAAGFRNVEETDVIATLSGSISLYRAAR
;
A
#
# COMPACT_ATOMS: atom_id res chain seq x y z
N MET A 1 14.02 -30.92 -17.91
CA MET A 1 12.79 -31.50 -17.34
C MET A 1 13.19 -32.57 -16.34
N LEU A 2 13.22 -32.24 -15.05
CA LEU A 2 13.23 -33.21 -13.95
C LEU A 2 12.54 -32.50 -12.78
N LEU A 3 11.27 -32.88 -12.59
CA LEU A 3 10.37 -32.38 -11.56
C LEU A 3 10.83 -32.90 -10.19
N SER A 4 11.06 -31.97 -9.28
CA SER A 4 11.18 -32.24 -7.84
C SER A 4 9.77 -32.39 -7.25
N GLN A 5 9.41 -33.61 -6.84
CA GLN A 5 8.33 -33.83 -5.89
C GLN A 5 8.96 -33.90 -4.48
N ILE A 6 8.83 -32.82 -3.72
CA ILE A 6 9.14 -32.82 -2.29
C ILE A 6 7.86 -33.23 -1.55
N MET A 7 7.88 -34.42 -0.96
CA MET A 7 6.83 -34.92 -0.06
C MET A 7 6.81 -34.10 1.24
N SER A 8 5.84 -33.20 1.38
CA SER A 8 5.64 -32.37 2.58
C SER A 8 4.58 -32.94 3.55
N GLY A 9 4.25 -34.23 3.46
CA GLY A 9 3.05 -34.83 4.07
C GLY A 9 3.00 -34.96 5.62
N PRO A 10 4.06 -35.42 6.32
CA PRO A 10 3.93 -35.80 7.74
C PRO A 10 3.90 -34.60 8.70
N ALA A 11 4.67 -33.53 8.42
CA ALA A 11 4.69 -32.33 9.25
C ALA A 11 3.36 -31.55 9.16
N LEU A 12 2.81 -31.40 7.95
CA LEU A 12 1.50 -30.75 7.75
C LEU A 12 0.34 -31.51 8.41
N ALA A 13 0.38 -32.85 8.44
CA ALA A 13 -0.63 -33.65 9.11
C ALA A 13 -0.55 -33.51 10.63
N GLN A 14 0.66 -33.52 11.19
CA GLN A 14 0.92 -33.28 12.61
C GLN A 14 0.41 -31.90 13.06
N ASP A 15 0.70 -30.86 12.28
CA ASP A 15 0.28 -29.49 12.60
C ASP A 15 -1.25 -29.36 12.64
N ARG A 16 -1.93 -29.98 11.67
CA ARG A 16 -3.39 -30.01 11.60
C ARG A 16 -4.03 -30.75 12.77
N ASP A 17 -3.44 -31.86 13.21
CA ASP A 17 -3.99 -32.62 14.35
C ASP A 17 -3.84 -31.85 15.66
N ALA A 18 -2.70 -31.22 15.93
CA ALA A 18 -2.54 -30.44 17.15
C ALA A 18 -3.43 -29.18 17.14
N GLN A 19 -3.57 -28.51 15.99
CA GLN A 19 -4.53 -27.41 15.82
C GLN A 19 -5.98 -27.86 16.05
N THR A 20 -6.34 -29.06 15.59
CA THR A 20 -7.68 -29.63 15.78
C THR A 20 -7.95 -29.97 17.25
N VAL A 21 -6.98 -30.58 17.94
CA VAL A 21 -7.08 -30.85 19.38
C VAL A 21 -7.27 -29.55 20.15
N TRP A 22 -6.46 -28.53 19.86
CA TRP A 22 -6.59 -27.22 20.50
C TRP A 22 -8.00 -26.65 20.31
N ARG A 23 -8.56 -26.73 19.09
CA ARG A 23 -9.91 -26.23 18.79
C ARG A 23 -10.98 -26.96 19.60
N LEU A 24 -10.93 -28.29 19.66
CA LEU A 24 -11.90 -29.06 20.44
C LEU A 24 -11.84 -28.65 21.93
N LEU A 25 -10.64 -28.39 22.45
CA LEU A 25 -10.47 -27.88 23.81
C LEU A 25 -11.05 -26.48 24.00
N ASP A 26 -10.83 -25.56 23.07
CA ASP A 26 -11.43 -24.22 23.10
C ASP A 26 -12.96 -24.28 23.04
N TYR A 27 -13.51 -25.12 22.16
CA TYR A 27 -14.96 -25.34 22.06
C TYR A 27 -15.54 -25.87 23.39
N ILE A 28 -14.95 -26.92 23.95
CA ILE A 28 -15.35 -27.45 25.26
C ILE A 28 -15.23 -26.37 26.34
N ALA A 29 -14.21 -25.51 26.29
CA ALA A 29 -13.99 -24.48 27.29
C ALA A 29 -15.05 -23.36 27.26
N VAL A 30 -15.67 -23.12 26.11
CA VAL A 30 -16.63 -22.03 25.90
C VAL A 30 -18.06 -22.55 25.98
N ASP A 31 -18.36 -23.63 25.28
CA ASP A 31 -19.72 -24.05 24.99
C ASP A 31 -20.28 -25.06 26.03
N TYR A 32 -19.45 -25.61 26.94
CA TYR A 32 -19.91 -26.52 28.00
C TYR A 32 -20.96 -25.90 28.96
N ALA A 33 -20.96 -24.57 29.12
CA ALA A 33 -21.94 -23.88 29.95
C ALA A 33 -23.39 -24.01 29.41
N GLY A 34 -23.58 -24.27 28.11
CA GLY A 34 -24.89 -24.59 27.53
C GLY A 34 -25.35 -26.03 27.85
N ALA A 35 -24.38 -26.96 27.94
CA ALA A 35 -24.64 -28.37 28.17
C ALA A 35 -25.00 -28.69 29.63
N VAL A 36 -24.36 -28.04 30.60
CA VAL A 36 -24.49 -28.34 32.03
C VAL A 36 -24.57 -27.07 32.86
N SER A 37 -25.61 -26.95 33.69
CA SER A 37 -25.75 -25.90 34.72
C SER A 37 -26.00 -26.52 36.08
N ASP A 38 -25.31 -26.03 37.12
CA ASP A 38 -25.46 -26.47 38.51
C ASP A 38 -25.38 -28.00 38.72
N GLY A 39 -24.48 -28.65 37.98
CA GLY A 39 -24.27 -30.11 38.04
C GLY A 39 -25.37 -30.94 37.38
N ARG A 40 -26.33 -30.31 36.71
CA ARG A 40 -27.40 -30.96 35.93
C ARG A 40 -27.20 -30.73 34.44
N VAL A 41 -27.54 -31.73 33.64
CA VAL A 41 -27.52 -31.60 32.18
C VAL A 41 -28.68 -30.70 31.77
N SER A 42 -28.35 -29.55 31.20
CA SER A 42 -29.31 -28.56 30.70
C SER A 42 -29.74 -28.89 29.27
N SER A 43 -28.86 -29.49 28.48
CA SER A 43 -29.14 -29.98 27.12
C SER A 43 -28.45 -31.32 26.89
N GLU A 44 -29.23 -32.39 26.71
CA GLU A 44 -28.70 -33.75 26.53
C GLU A 44 -27.89 -33.87 25.23
N ALA A 45 -28.30 -33.18 24.18
CA ALA A 45 -27.61 -33.16 22.90
C ALA A 45 -26.24 -32.45 23.00
N GLU A 46 -26.20 -31.28 23.64
CA GLU A 46 -24.95 -30.54 23.83
C GLU A 46 -24.01 -31.28 24.79
N TYR A 47 -24.54 -31.94 25.82
CA TYR A 47 -23.72 -32.76 26.73
C TYR A 47 -23.13 -34.00 26.04
N ALA A 48 -23.88 -34.63 25.14
CA ALA A 48 -23.36 -35.71 24.30
C ALA A 48 -22.22 -35.21 23.39
N GLU A 49 -22.37 -34.04 22.78
CA GLU A 49 -21.34 -33.39 21.95
C GLU A 49 -20.06 -33.10 22.76
N MET A 50 -20.19 -32.53 23.97
CA MET A 50 -19.04 -32.29 24.86
C MET A 50 -18.29 -33.58 25.19
N THR A 51 -19.02 -34.67 25.42
CA THR A 51 -18.45 -35.98 25.73
C THR A 51 -17.72 -36.56 24.52
N GLU A 52 -18.29 -36.42 23.32
CA GLU A 52 -17.68 -36.84 22.07
C GLU A 52 -16.40 -36.06 21.78
N PHE A 53 -16.43 -34.73 21.87
CA PHE A 53 -15.28 -33.88 21.60
C PHE A 53 -14.14 -34.17 22.57
N ALA A 54 -14.43 -34.41 23.85
CA ALA A 54 -13.42 -34.82 24.82
C ALA A 54 -12.80 -36.20 24.48
N GLY A 55 -13.57 -37.11 23.86
CA GLY A 55 -13.05 -38.37 23.33
C GLY A 55 -12.19 -38.20 22.07
N GLN A 56 -12.58 -37.29 21.17
CA GLN A 56 -11.81 -36.96 19.98
C GLN A 56 -10.47 -36.29 20.32
N VAL A 57 -10.43 -35.44 21.35
CA VAL A 57 -9.19 -34.87 21.91
C VAL A 57 -8.22 -35.99 22.28
N GLU A 58 -8.64 -36.98 23.07
CA GLU A 58 -7.77 -38.08 23.50
C GLU A 58 -7.28 -38.93 22.32
N THR A 59 -8.18 -39.22 21.37
CA THR A 59 -7.88 -40.01 20.17
C THR A 59 -6.81 -39.33 19.32
N ARG A 60 -6.96 -38.03 19.06
CA ARG A 60 -5.99 -37.25 18.27
C ARG A 60 -4.69 -37.03 19.01
N LEU A 61 -4.73 -36.76 20.33
CA LEU A 61 -3.54 -36.72 21.17
C LEU A 61 -2.74 -38.03 21.10
N THR A 62 -3.43 -39.18 21.01
CA THR A 62 -2.79 -40.49 20.86
C THR A 62 -2.11 -40.64 19.50
N ALA A 63 -2.70 -40.07 18.45
CA ALA A 63 -2.17 -40.10 17.08
C ALA A 63 -0.98 -39.15 16.85
N LEU A 64 -0.79 -38.13 17.69
CA LEU A 64 0.35 -37.21 17.58
C LEU A 64 1.69 -37.95 17.76
N PRO A 65 2.78 -37.49 17.12
CA PRO A 65 4.11 -38.09 17.27
C PRO A 65 4.58 -38.12 18.72
N GLU A 66 5.35 -39.13 19.11
CA GLU A 66 5.87 -39.24 20.48
C GLU A 66 6.81 -38.08 20.84
N ASN A 67 6.62 -37.48 22.02
CA ASN A 67 7.51 -36.49 22.62
C ASN A 67 7.43 -36.53 24.17
N ALA A 68 8.30 -35.78 24.84
CA ALA A 68 8.36 -35.75 26.31
C ALA A 68 7.07 -35.24 27.00
N GLY A 69 6.24 -34.45 26.30
CA GLY A 69 5.00 -33.88 26.83
C GLY A 69 3.75 -34.73 26.59
N LYS A 70 3.77 -35.68 25.65
CA LYS A 70 2.58 -36.44 25.22
C LYS A 70 1.90 -37.20 26.36
N ALA A 71 2.69 -37.82 27.24
CA ALA A 71 2.17 -38.56 28.39
C ALA A 71 1.39 -37.65 29.36
N GLU A 72 1.86 -36.42 29.57
CA GLU A 72 1.16 -35.41 30.38
C GLU A 72 -0.17 -35.02 29.73
N LEU A 73 -0.17 -34.77 28.41
CA LEU A 73 -1.37 -34.40 27.67
C LEU A 73 -2.45 -35.49 27.74
N LEU A 74 -2.08 -36.75 27.58
CA LEU A 74 -3.00 -37.89 27.73
C LEU A 74 -3.52 -38.00 29.17
N GLY A 75 -2.70 -37.68 30.18
CA GLY A 75 -3.14 -37.59 31.58
C GLY A 75 -4.18 -36.48 31.82
N ARG A 76 -3.92 -35.29 31.28
CA ARG A 76 -4.83 -34.14 31.34
C ARG A 76 -6.13 -34.39 30.56
N SER A 77 -6.05 -35.02 29.39
CA SER A 77 -7.22 -35.40 28.58
C SER A 77 -8.15 -36.35 29.34
N ARG A 78 -7.58 -37.36 30.01
CA ARG A 78 -8.36 -38.28 30.85
C ARG A 78 -9.02 -37.55 32.03
N THR A 79 -8.30 -36.61 32.64
CA THR A 79 -8.85 -35.74 33.70
C THR A 79 -10.03 -34.92 33.18
N LEU A 80 -9.90 -34.30 32.01
CA LEU A 80 -10.97 -33.53 31.36
C LEU A 80 -12.21 -34.40 31.12
N ARG A 81 -12.05 -35.63 30.62
CA ARG A 81 -13.16 -36.57 30.45
C ARG A 81 -13.82 -36.95 31.76
N THR A 82 -13.05 -37.16 32.83
CA THR A 82 -13.59 -37.47 34.16
C THR A 82 -14.42 -36.31 34.71
N ILE A 83 -13.95 -35.07 34.60
CA ILE A 83 -14.69 -33.90 35.11
C ILE A 83 -15.97 -33.63 34.29
N ILE A 84 -15.93 -33.87 32.98
CA ILE A 84 -17.13 -33.80 32.12
C ILE A 84 -18.14 -34.87 32.52
N ALA A 85 -17.70 -36.13 32.70
CA ALA A 85 -18.57 -37.25 33.06
C ALA A 85 -19.29 -37.04 34.41
N ARG A 86 -18.60 -36.44 35.39
CA ARG A 86 -19.19 -36.11 36.70
C ARG A 86 -19.98 -34.80 36.71
N LYS A 87 -20.15 -34.13 35.55
CA LYS A 87 -20.91 -32.88 35.40
C LYS A 87 -20.35 -31.76 36.29
N ALA A 88 -19.03 -31.60 36.27
CA ALA A 88 -18.34 -30.54 36.99
C ALA A 88 -18.83 -29.14 36.58
N SER A 89 -18.48 -28.12 37.36
CA SER A 89 -18.89 -26.75 37.04
C SER A 89 -18.32 -26.28 35.69
N PRO A 90 -19.03 -25.42 34.93
CA PRO A 90 -18.50 -24.89 33.67
C PRO A 90 -17.15 -24.19 33.81
N ASN A 91 -16.92 -23.48 34.91
CA ASN A 91 -15.64 -22.82 35.19
C ASN A 91 -14.49 -23.83 35.33
N GLU A 92 -14.73 -24.96 35.99
CA GLU A 92 -13.72 -26.02 36.17
C GLU A 92 -13.38 -26.69 34.83
N VAL A 93 -14.40 -27.03 34.04
CA VAL A 93 -14.19 -27.60 32.69
C VAL A 93 -13.43 -26.63 31.79
N ALA A 94 -13.84 -25.36 31.79
CA ALA A 94 -13.16 -24.33 31.01
C ALA A 94 -11.70 -24.13 31.43
N ALA A 95 -11.41 -24.14 32.73
CA ALA A 95 -10.04 -24.03 33.24
C ALA A 95 -9.17 -25.21 32.80
N GLN A 96 -9.68 -26.44 32.92
CA GLN A 96 -8.92 -27.64 32.55
C GLN A 96 -8.72 -27.78 31.03
N SER A 97 -9.74 -27.43 30.24
CA SER A 97 -9.60 -27.38 28.78
C SER A 97 -8.54 -26.37 28.34
N ARG A 98 -8.54 -25.16 28.91
CA ARG A 98 -7.52 -24.14 28.62
C ARG A 98 -6.12 -24.57 29.08
N ALA A 99 -6.00 -25.17 30.25
CA ALA A 99 -4.72 -25.69 30.75
C ALA A 99 -4.16 -26.81 29.85
N LEU A 100 -5.02 -27.72 29.38
CA LEU A 100 -4.64 -28.75 28.42
C LEU A 100 -4.25 -28.15 27.07
N ALA A 101 -4.99 -27.14 26.59
CA ALA A 101 -4.67 -26.43 25.36
C ALA A 101 -3.30 -25.73 25.45
N SER A 102 -2.98 -25.07 26.57
CA SER A 102 -1.66 -24.49 26.80
C SER A 102 -0.55 -25.53 26.85
N ALA A 103 -0.76 -26.66 27.54
CA ALA A 103 0.21 -27.75 27.59
C ALA A 103 0.45 -28.39 26.21
N LEU A 104 -0.60 -28.51 25.40
CA LEU A 104 -0.52 -29.05 24.04
C LEU A 104 0.46 -28.22 23.19
N LEU A 105 0.38 -26.90 23.28
CA LEU A 105 1.25 -25.99 22.51
C LEU A 105 2.69 -25.96 22.99
N ALA A 106 2.89 -26.20 24.29
CA ALA A 106 4.24 -26.37 24.82
C ALA A 106 4.90 -27.65 24.28
N ALA A 107 4.13 -28.72 24.06
CA ALA A 107 4.63 -30.00 23.57
C ALA A 107 4.69 -30.09 22.04
N TYR A 108 3.71 -29.52 21.34
CA TYR A 108 3.56 -29.53 19.89
C TYR A 108 3.40 -28.09 19.40
N PRO A 109 4.52 -27.37 19.20
CA PRO A 109 4.51 -25.99 18.76
C PRO A 109 4.07 -25.93 17.29
N VAL A 110 2.77 -25.78 17.08
CA VAL A 110 2.19 -25.49 15.77
C VAL A 110 2.07 -23.97 15.62
N PRO A 111 2.25 -23.41 14.41
CA PRO A 111 2.00 -22.00 14.18
C PRO A 111 0.50 -21.74 14.39
N LEU A 112 0.17 -21.26 15.59
CA LEU A 112 -1.17 -20.80 15.97
C LEU A 112 -1.34 -19.30 15.78
N ALA A 113 -0.33 -18.63 15.21
CA ALA A 113 -0.26 -17.19 15.13
C ALA A 113 0.33 -16.80 13.78
N PRO A 114 -0.05 -15.62 13.26
CA PRO A 114 0.56 -15.12 12.05
C PRO A 114 2.05 -14.81 12.32
N THR A 115 2.89 -15.13 11.34
CA THR A 115 4.36 -14.92 11.39
C THR A 115 4.74 -13.44 11.29
N ALA A 116 3.83 -12.60 10.79
CA ALA A 116 3.96 -11.15 10.71
C ALA A 116 2.64 -10.48 11.12
N PRO A 117 2.63 -9.18 11.51
CA PRO A 117 1.41 -8.43 11.73
C PRO A 117 0.45 -8.51 10.53
N PRO A 118 -0.81 -8.96 10.71
CA PRO A 118 -1.75 -9.01 9.60
C PRO A 118 -2.11 -7.63 9.06
N ASP A 119 -2.22 -7.52 7.73
CA ASP A 119 -2.67 -6.30 7.06
C ASP A 119 -4.20 -6.17 7.14
N LEU A 120 -4.67 -5.24 7.96
CA LEU A 120 -6.11 -5.00 8.12
C LEU A 120 -6.79 -4.38 6.90
N ALA A 121 -6.06 -3.62 6.07
CA ALA A 121 -6.62 -3.10 4.82
C ALA A 121 -6.87 -4.25 3.84
N ARG A 122 -5.96 -5.23 3.80
CA ARG A 122 -6.15 -6.49 3.09
C ARG A 122 -7.34 -7.28 3.65
N GLY A 123 -7.45 -7.40 4.97
CA GLY A 123 -8.59 -8.04 5.65
C GLY A 123 -9.93 -7.39 5.28
N ALA A 124 -10.00 -6.06 5.25
CA ALA A 124 -11.19 -5.32 4.86
C ALA A 124 -11.59 -5.59 3.40
N ALA A 125 -10.63 -5.61 2.48
CA ALA A 125 -10.87 -5.90 1.07
C ALA A 125 -11.39 -7.34 0.88
N LEU A 126 -10.78 -8.32 1.55
CA LEU A 126 -11.21 -9.72 1.50
C LEU A 126 -12.61 -9.90 2.11
N TYR A 127 -12.90 -9.22 3.21
CA TYR A 127 -14.22 -9.24 3.83
C TYR A 127 -15.29 -8.71 2.87
N SER A 128 -15.00 -7.58 2.21
CA SER A 128 -15.89 -7.00 1.20
C SER A 128 -16.18 -7.94 0.03
N GLN A 129 -15.20 -8.76 -0.36
CA GLN A 129 -15.31 -9.67 -1.49
C GLN A 129 -16.03 -10.98 -1.14
N ASN A 130 -15.77 -11.51 0.06
CA ASN A 130 -16.13 -12.90 0.41
C ASN A 130 -17.20 -13.02 1.49
N CYS A 131 -17.31 -12.03 2.38
CA CYS A 131 -18.09 -12.17 3.62
C CYS A 131 -19.33 -11.27 3.69
N VAL A 132 -19.31 -10.11 3.00
CA VAL A 132 -20.40 -9.11 3.07
C VAL A 132 -21.75 -9.65 2.59
N SER A 133 -21.77 -10.55 1.61
CA SER A 133 -23.00 -11.14 1.09
C SER A 133 -23.81 -11.84 2.19
N CYS A 134 -23.17 -12.50 3.15
CA CYS A 134 -23.84 -13.18 4.26
C CYS A 134 -23.82 -12.36 5.56
N HIS A 135 -22.69 -11.75 5.91
CA HIS A 135 -22.50 -11.09 7.21
C HIS A 135 -22.80 -9.58 7.23
N GLY A 136 -23.11 -8.97 6.07
CA GLY A 136 -23.40 -7.54 5.95
C GLY A 136 -22.15 -6.66 5.90
N ALA A 137 -22.28 -5.43 5.40
CA ALA A 137 -21.13 -4.52 5.28
C ALA A 137 -20.57 -4.07 6.64
N THR A 138 -21.43 -4.03 7.67
CA THR A 138 -21.11 -3.64 9.04
C THR A 138 -20.90 -4.83 9.97
N GLY A 139 -20.90 -6.07 9.45
CA GLY A 139 -20.77 -7.27 10.27
C GLY A 139 -21.98 -7.57 11.15
N ASP A 140 -23.16 -7.05 10.82
CA ASP A 140 -24.39 -7.19 11.61
C ASP A 140 -25.15 -8.50 11.35
N GLY A 141 -24.69 -9.33 10.41
CA GLY A 141 -25.32 -10.59 10.04
C GLY A 141 -26.46 -10.47 9.01
N HIS A 142 -26.78 -9.26 8.53
CA HIS A 142 -27.91 -9.00 7.63
C HIS A 142 -27.50 -8.80 6.17
N GLY A 143 -26.52 -9.56 5.69
CA GLY A 143 -26.12 -9.52 4.28
C GLY A 143 -27.27 -9.96 3.36
N PRO A 144 -27.32 -9.54 2.09
CA PRO A 144 -28.40 -9.90 1.16
C PRO A 144 -28.57 -11.43 0.95
N GLY A 145 -27.48 -12.18 1.10
CA GLY A 145 -27.45 -13.65 1.06
C GLY A 145 -27.76 -14.33 2.39
N SER A 146 -28.01 -13.60 3.48
CA SER A 146 -28.41 -14.16 4.78
C SER A 146 -29.85 -14.69 4.80
N ILE A 147 -30.70 -14.20 3.88
CA ILE A 147 -32.14 -14.48 3.86
C ILE A 147 -32.38 -15.97 3.62
N GLY A 148 -33.04 -16.61 4.59
CA GLY A 148 -33.43 -18.02 4.50
C GLY A 148 -32.37 -19.02 4.96
N LEU A 149 -31.18 -18.57 5.37
CA LEU A 149 -30.16 -19.44 5.95
C LEU A 149 -30.57 -19.91 7.36
N LYS A 150 -30.29 -21.17 7.66
CA LYS A 150 -30.51 -21.79 8.98
C LYS A 150 -29.25 -22.56 9.40
N PRO A 151 -28.57 -22.18 10.50
CA PRO A 151 -28.81 -20.97 11.31
C PRO A 151 -28.50 -19.68 10.51
N PRO A 152 -29.02 -18.51 10.94
CA PRO A 152 -28.66 -17.24 10.33
C PRO A 152 -27.16 -16.95 10.52
N PRO A 153 -26.53 -16.16 9.61
CA PRO A 153 -25.17 -15.70 9.80
C PRO A 153 -25.01 -14.95 11.11
N ILE A 154 -23.84 -15.11 11.72
CA ILE A 154 -23.53 -14.46 12.99
C ILE A 154 -23.29 -12.98 12.78
N ALA A 155 -23.89 -12.17 13.66
CA ALA A 155 -23.54 -10.77 13.83
C ALA A 155 -22.20 -10.67 14.59
N PHE A 156 -21.15 -10.22 13.92
CA PHE A 156 -19.86 -9.93 14.54
C PHE A 156 -19.90 -8.71 15.45
N THR A 157 -20.96 -7.91 15.38
CA THR A 157 -21.25 -6.80 16.30
C THR A 157 -21.82 -7.26 17.65
N ASP A 158 -22.22 -8.52 17.81
CA ASP A 158 -22.69 -9.05 19.11
C ASP A 158 -21.52 -9.20 20.08
N GLN A 159 -21.39 -8.22 20.97
CA GLN A 159 -20.31 -8.17 21.95
C GLN A 159 -20.36 -9.33 22.95
N THR A 160 -21.54 -9.80 23.35
CA THR A 160 -21.68 -10.93 24.30
C THR A 160 -20.99 -12.17 23.74
N ARG A 161 -21.21 -12.43 22.45
CA ARG A 161 -20.62 -13.57 21.75
C ARG A 161 -19.15 -13.32 21.39
N ALA A 162 -18.82 -12.13 20.92
CA ALA A 162 -17.44 -11.75 20.57
C ALA A 162 -16.48 -11.83 21.76
N ARG A 163 -16.99 -11.60 22.98
CA ARG A 163 -16.19 -11.70 24.21
C ARG A 163 -15.77 -13.13 24.57
N GLN A 164 -16.47 -14.13 24.05
CA GLN A 164 -16.16 -15.54 24.22
C GLN A 164 -15.24 -16.10 23.13
N ARG A 165 -14.88 -15.31 22.11
CA ARG A 165 -14.14 -15.79 20.94
C ARG A 165 -12.77 -15.14 20.81
N SER A 166 -11.75 -15.99 20.67
CA SER A 166 -10.37 -15.61 20.39
C SER A 166 -10.18 -15.33 18.89
N LEU A 167 -9.08 -14.66 18.52
CA LEU A 167 -8.74 -14.43 17.11
C LEU A 167 -8.41 -15.75 16.40
N PHE A 168 -7.72 -16.65 17.09
CA PHE A 168 -7.44 -17.99 16.57
C PHE A 168 -8.74 -18.76 16.31
N GLY A 169 -9.73 -18.66 17.21
CA GLY A 169 -11.05 -19.24 16.98
C GLY A 169 -11.72 -18.72 15.70
N LEU A 170 -11.64 -17.41 15.44
CA LEU A 170 -12.15 -16.81 14.20
C LEU A 170 -11.37 -17.32 12.96
N TYR A 171 -10.04 -17.35 13.03
CA TYR A 171 -9.18 -17.87 11.97
C TYR A 171 -9.52 -19.33 11.63
N GLN A 172 -9.82 -20.17 12.63
CA GLN A 172 -10.21 -21.56 12.41
C GLN A 172 -11.57 -21.68 11.70
N VAL A 173 -12.57 -20.89 12.11
CA VAL A 173 -13.89 -20.87 11.45
C VAL A 173 -13.76 -20.39 10.00
N ILE A 174 -12.94 -19.36 9.74
CA ILE A 174 -12.65 -18.90 8.37
C ILE A 174 -11.98 -20.04 7.57
N THR A 175 -11.00 -20.71 8.17
CA THR A 175 -10.23 -21.75 7.48
C THR A 175 -11.08 -22.94 7.10
N GLN A 176 -11.98 -23.41 7.97
CA GLN A 176 -12.65 -24.70 7.80
C GLN A 176 -14.13 -24.57 7.45
N GLY A 177 -14.71 -23.38 7.61
CA GLY A 177 -16.14 -23.20 7.62
C GLY A 177 -16.77 -23.76 8.89
N LEU A 178 -18.08 -24.01 8.83
CA LEU A 178 -18.82 -24.63 9.92
C LEU A 178 -19.81 -25.64 9.36
N ASP A 179 -19.54 -26.92 9.63
CA ASP A 179 -20.36 -28.05 9.16
C ASP A 179 -21.83 -27.90 9.59
N GLY A 180 -22.74 -28.27 8.70
CA GLY A 180 -24.18 -28.12 8.93
C GLY A 180 -24.70 -26.68 8.80
N THR A 181 -23.85 -25.73 8.40
CA THR A 181 -24.25 -24.34 8.10
C THR A 181 -23.85 -23.93 6.69
N ALA A 182 -24.27 -22.73 6.27
CA ALA A 182 -23.86 -22.15 4.99
C ALA A 182 -22.45 -21.51 5.02
N MET A 183 -21.75 -21.53 6.16
CA MET A 183 -20.39 -21.00 6.28
C MET A 183 -19.39 -21.96 5.63
N ALA A 184 -18.95 -21.63 4.41
CA ALA A 184 -17.98 -22.41 3.67
C ALA A 184 -16.55 -22.28 4.22
N SER A 185 -15.71 -23.25 3.85
CA SER A 185 -14.25 -23.20 4.04
C SER A 185 -13.61 -22.15 3.14
N PHE A 186 -12.67 -21.38 3.68
CA PHE A 186 -11.80 -20.46 2.94
C PHE A 186 -10.33 -20.90 2.97
N ASP A 187 -10.05 -22.19 3.13
CA ASP A 187 -8.69 -22.78 3.07
C ASP A 187 -7.94 -22.51 1.75
N SER A 188 -8.65 -22.13 0.68
CA SER A 188 -8.07 -21.64 -0.57
C SER A 188 -7.37 -20.28 -0.46
N LEU A 189 -7.66 -19.49 0.58
CA LEU A 189 -6.95 -18.25 0.90
C LEU A 189 -5.63 -18.56 1.61
N SER A 190 -4.62 -17.70 1.41
CA SER A 190 -3.33 -17.84 2.09
C SER A 190 -3.50 -17.73 3.61
N ASP A 191 -2.49 -18.19 4.35
CA ASP A 191 -2.52 -18.11 5.81
C ASP A 191 -2.61 -16.66 6.31
N GLU A 192 -1.82 -15.79 5.68
CA GLU A 192 -1.76 -14.36 5.96
C GLU A 192 -3.12 -13.69 5.70
N ASP A 193 -3.77 -14.03 4.59
CA ASP A 193 -5.10 -13.51 4.22
C ASP A 193 -6.19 -13.97 5.21
N ARG A 194 -6.13 -15.23 5.68
CA ARG A 194 -7.05 -15.75 6.70
C ARG A 194 -6.84 -15.09 8.06
N TRP A 195 -5.60 -14.80 8.44
CA TRP A 195 -5.29 -14.03 9.65
C TRP A 195 -5.75 -12.58 9.55
N ALA A 196 -5.55 -11.92 8.41
CA ALA A 196 -6.05 -10.58 8.17
C ALA A 196 -7.57 -10.49 8.32
N LEU A 197 -8.31 -11.48 7.77
CA LEU A 197 -9.75 -11.60 7.97
C LEU A 197 -10.13 -11.80 9.45
N ALA A 198 -9.42 -12.67 10.17
CA ALA A 198 -9.71 -12.94 11.58
C ALA A 198 -9.55 -11.69 12.46
N PHE A 199 -8.48 -10.91 12.25
CA PHE A 199 -8.25 -9.65 12.95
C PHE A 199 -9.29 -8.59 12.57
N TYR A 200 -9.59 -8.43 11.27
CA TYR A 200 -10.59 -7.47 10.79
C TYR A 200 -11.99 -7.77 11.36
N VAL A 201 -12.44 -9.02 11.24
CA VAL A 201 -13.74 -9.47 11.75
C VAL A 201 -13.81 -9.38 13.27
N GLY A 202 -12.71 -9.74 13.96
CA GLY A 202 -12.60 -9.65 15.41
C GLY A 202 -12.70 -8.23 15.98
N GLY A 203 -12.65 -7.20 15.12
CA GLY A 203 -12.79 -5.79 15.50
C GLY A 203 -14.22 -5.25 15.50
N PHE A 204 -15.20 -5.89 14.85
CA PHE A 204 -16.56 -5.35 14.70
C PHE A 204 -17.30 -5.10 16.03
N ALA A 205 -17.11 -5.97 17.02
CA ALA A 205 -17.78 -5.88 18.32
C ALA A 205 -17.23 -4.78 19.25
N TYR A 206 -16.10 -4.15 18.91
CA TYR A 206 -15.39 -3.23 19.80
C TYR A 206 -15.28 -1.87 19.13
N PRO A 207 -15.97 -0.81 19.57
CA PRO A 207 -15.91 0.51 18.96
C PRO A 207 -14.49 1.09 18.86
N THR A 208 -14.20 1.87 17.81
CA THR A 208 -12.90 2.55 17.65
C THR A 208 -12.59 3.50 18.80
N ALA A 209 -13.62 4.08 19.45
CA ALA A 209 -13.45 4.96 20.60
C ALA A 209 -12.76 4.24 21.79
N GLU A 210 -13.03 2.94 21.98
CA GLU A 210 -12.40 2.14 23.05
C GLU A 210 -10.91 1.88 22.77
N ALA A 211 -10.52 1.84 21.49
CA ALA A 211 -9.13 1.58 21.10
C ALA A 211 -8.16 2.67 21.57
N THR A 212 -8.59 3.94 21.66
CA THR A 212 -7.73 5.03 22.17
C THR A 212 -7.41 4.85 23.67
N GLN A 213 -8.34 4.29 24.45
CA GLN A 213 -8.06 3.93 25.84
C GLN A 213 -7.15 2.71 25.91
N GLY A 214 -7.39 1.71 25.05
CA GLY A 214 -6.53 0.53 24.92
C GLY A 214 -5.07 0.85 24.58
N GLU A 215 -4.85 1.83 23.69
CA GLU A 215 -3.51 2.32 23.35
C GLU A 215 -2.78 2.89 24.58
N ARG A 216 -3.48 3.69 25.39
CA ARG A 216 -2.91 4.25 26.63
C ARG A 216 -2.57 3.15 27.63
N LEU A 217 -3.50 2.22 27.84
CA LEU A 217 -3.25 1.04 28.69
C LEU A 217 -2.04 0.26 28.20
N TRP A 218 -1.97 -0.02 26.90
CA TRP A 218 -0.87 -0.76 26.29
C TRP A 218 0.47 -0.05 26.41
N ARG A 219 0.51 1.28 26.33
CA ARG A 219 1.72 2.09 26.44
C ARG A 219 2.16 2.28 27.90
N ASP A 220 1.22 2.52 28.79
CA ASP A 220 1.52 2.96 30.16
C ASP A 220 1.72 1.77 31.13
N ASP A 221 1.13 0.59 30.83
CA ASP A 221 1.25 -0.61 31.67
C ASP A 221 2.22 -1.66 31.07
N ALA A 222 3.41 -1.74 31.65
CA ALA A 222 4.43 -2.71 31.25
C ALA A 222 4.02 -4.17 31.51
N SER A 223 3.14 -4.44 32.48
CA SER A 223 2.69 -5.80 32.80
C SER A 223 1.83 -6.39 31.68
N LEU A 224 1.06 -5.55 30.98
CA LEU A 224 0.28 -5.97 29.81
C LEU A 224 1.20 -6.40 28.66
N ARG A 225 2.30 -5.69 28.44
CA ARG A 225 3.31 -6.06 27.42
C ARG A 225 4.05 -7.34 27.78
N GLN A 226 4.29 -7.58 29.07
CA GLN A 226 4.84 -8.85 29.55
C GLN A 226 3.85 -10.01 29.36
N ARG A 227 2.55 -9.75 29.53
CA ARG A 227 1.48 -10.75 29.35
C ARG A 227 1.24 -11.12 27.88
N TYR A 228 1.34 -10.14 26.97
CA TYR A 228 1.14 -10.33 25.53
C TYR A 228 2.40 -9.99 24.73
N PRO A 229 3.50 -10.73 24.92
CA PRO A 229 4.80 -10.30 24.40
C PRO A 229 5.01 -10.66 22.92
N ASN A 230 4.05 -11.33 22.28
CA ASN A 230 4.02 -11.63 20.85
C ASN A 230 2.58 -12.00 20.41
N LEU A 231 2.39 -12.10 19.09
CA LEU A 231 1.08 -12.44 18.50
C LEU A 231 0.57 -13.80 18.98
N ALA A 232 1.45 -14.78 19.21
CA ALA A 232 1.06 -16.10 19.70
C ALA A 232 0.42 -16.08 21.09
N ALA A 233 0.91 -15.24 22.01
CA ALA A 233 0.29 -15.05 23.31
C ALA A 233 -1.08 -14.36 23.21
N PHE A 234 -1.27 -13.49 22.21
CA PHE A 234 -2.49 -12.70 22.07
C PHE A 234 -3.61 -13.44 21.35
N VAL A 235 -3.34 -14.09 20.21
CA VAL A 235 -4.38 -14.61 19.30
C VAL A 235 -5.27 -15.69 19.92
N GLY A 236 -4.75 -16.46 20.87
CA GLY A 236 -5.51 -17.48 21.60
C GLY A 236 -6.30 -16.93 22.79
N THR A 237 -6.09 -15.66 23.19
CA THR A 237 -6.74 -15.08 24.37
C THR A 237 -8.16 -14.60 24.02
N THR A 238 -9.15 -15.02 24.83
CA THR A 238 -10.50 -14.48 24.73
C THR A 238 -10.63 -13.18 25.53
N PRO A 239 -11.50 -12.24 25.11
CA PRO A 239 -11.75 -11.01 25.87
C PRO A 239 -12.23 -11.27 27.31
N VAL A 240 -13.02 -12.32 27.56
CA VAL A 240 -13.37 -12.73 28.94
C VAL A 240 -12.15 -13.20 29.73
N ALA A 241 -11.22 -13.93 29.13
CA ALA A 241 -10.00 -14.34 29.81
C ALA A 241 -9.06 -13.15 30.10
N ALA A 242 -9.05 -12.14 29.24
CA ALA A 242 -8.34 -10.88 29.51
C ALA A 242 -9.00 -10.09 30.66
N ALA A 243 -10.34 -10.07 30.72
CA ALA A 243 -11.10 -9.34 31.73
C ALA A 243 -10.94 -9.86 33.16
N ALA A 244 -10.52 -11.13 33.34
CA ALA A 244 -10.37 -11.75 34.66
C ALA A 244 -9.49 -10.95 35.63
N ASP A 245 -8.45 -10.27 35.12
CA ASP A 245 -7.45 -9.58 35.95
C ASP A 245 -7.51 -8.05 35.86
N MET A 246 -8.05 -7.49 34.77
CA MET A 246 -8.06 -6.03 34.51
C MET A 246 -9.46 -5.41 34.46
N GLY A 247 -10.50 -6.23 34.59
CA GLY A 247 -11.90 -5.82 34.45
C GLY A 247 -12.34 -5.69 32.99
N ASP A 248 -13.65 -5.71 32.79
CA ASP A 248 -14.30 -5.73 31.47
C ASP A 248 -13.96 -4.51 30.60
N GLU A 249 -13.98 -3.32 31.19
CA GLU A 249 -13.76 -2.06 30.48
C GLU A 249 -12.33 -2.01 29.88
N ASN A 250 -11.32 -2.26 30.72
CA ASN A 250 -9.93 -2.25 30.28
C ASN A 250 -9.62 -3.39 29.31
N ALA A 251 -10.22 -4.57 29.53
CA ALA A 251 -10.03 -5.69 28.61
C ALA A 251 -10.65 -5.41 27.24
N ASN A 252 -11.86 -4.86 27.18
CA ASN A 252 -12.50 -4.48 25.92
C ASN A 252 -11.69 -3.40 25.20
N ALA A 253 -11.23 -2.36 25.92
CA ALA A 253 -10.39 -1.31 25.36
C ALA A 253 -9.06 -1.85 24.81
N LEU A 254 -8.36 -2.69 25.58
CA LEU A 254 -7.12 -3.34 25.16
C LEU A 254 -7.33 -4.22 23.93
N ILE A 255 -8.37 -5.04 23.93
CA ILE A 255 -8.73 -5.90 22.78
C ILE A 255 -9.07 -5.03 21.56
N ALA A 256 -9.82 -3.94 21.74
CA ALA A 256 -10.17 -3.01 20.68
C ALA A 256 -8.94 -2.41 20.00
N TYR A 257 -7.89 -2.09 20.77
CA TYR A 257 -6.62 -1.58 20.28
C TYR A 257 -5.79 -2.67 19.61
N LEU A 258 -5.49 -3.76 20.32
CA LEU A 258 -4.57 -4.80 19.86
C LEU A 258 -5.07 -5.58 18.63
N ARG A 259 -6.40 -5.72 18.46
CA ARG A 259 -6.97 -6.30 17.22
C ARG A 259 -6.90 -5.35 16.01
N ARG A 260 -6.78 -4.03 16.25
CA ARG A 260 -6.61 -3.00 15.20
C ARG A 260 -5.15 -2.66 14.91
N HIS A 261 -4.28 -2.94 15.85
CA HIS A 261 -2.85 -2.65 15.77
C HIS A 261 -2.05 -3.91 16.15
N PRO A 262 -2.14 -4.99 15.35
CA PRO A 262 -1.34 -6.19 15.60
C PRO A 262 0.18 -5.91 15.56
N ASP A 263 0.59 -4.87 14.84
CA ASP A 263 1.95 -4.35 14.81
C ASP A 263 2.42 -3.88 16.19
N ALA A 264 1.53 -3.37 17.05
CA ALA A 264 1.88 -2.93 18.40
C ALA A 264 2.34 -4.08 19.31
N ILE A 265 2.02 -5.34 18.94
CA ILE A 265 2.47 -6.56 19.63
C ILE A 265 3.78 -7.06 19.05
N ALA A 266 3.94 -6.98 17.72
CA ALA A 266 5.14 -7.46 17.02
C ALA A 266 6.33 -6.49 17.08
N SER A 267 6.07 -5.19 17.27
CA SER A 267 7.10 -4.14 17.18
C SER A 267 7.84 -3.87 18.49
N HIS A 268 7.71 -4.71 19.51
CA HIS A 268 8.44 -4.55 20.77
C HIS A 268 9.79 -5.26 20.72
N PRO A 269 10.92 -4.52 20.70
CA PRO A 269 12.25 -5.12 20.66
C PRO A 269 12.51 -6.09 21.82
N ASP A 270 11.93 -5.80 22.98
CA ASP A 270 11.99 -6.63 24.18
C ASP A 270 11.31 -8.01 23.98
N GLY A 271 10.23 -8.07 23.19
CA GLY A 271 9.51 -9.30 22.87
C GLY A 271 10.30 -10.21 21.93
N SER A 272 10.89 -9.61 20.90
CA SER A 272 11.76 -10.27 19.91
C SER A 272 13.05 -10.80 20.54
N LEU A 273 13.77 -9.97 21.32
CA LEU A 273 15.00 -10.39 22.01
C LEU A 273 14.73 -11.45 23.09
N ARG A 274 13.58 -11.41 23.77
CA ARG A 274 13.17 -12.48 24.69
C ARG A 274 12.90 -13.79 23.95
N LEU A 275 12.20 -13.76 22.82
CA LEU A 275 11.95 -14.95 21.99
C LEU A 275 13.27 -15.56 21.49
N THR A 276 14.22 -14.72 21.06
CA THR A 276 15.58 -15.18 20.70
C THR A 276 16.22 -15.94 21.86
N ARG A 277 16.21 -15.39 23.09
CA ARG A 277 16.77 -16.08 24.26
C ARG A 277 16.06 -17.40 24.57
N GLU A 278 14.73 -17.42 24.54
CA GLU A 278 13.94 -18.63 24.79
C GLU A 278 14.26 -19.75 23.79
N ARG A 279 14.38 -19.41 22.49
CA ARG A 279 14.72 -20.37 21.44
C ARG A 279 16.16 -20.86 21.55
N LEU A 280 17.09 -19.99 21.92
CA LEU A 280 18.49 -20.37 22.17
C LEU A 280 18.66 -21.28 23.39
N ASP A 281 17.93 -21.02 24.48
CA ASP A 281 17.92 -21.90 25.65
C ASP A 281 17.29 -23.27 25.33
N ALA A 282 16.23 -23.29 24.52
CA ALA A 282 15.64 -24.53 24.03
C ALA A 282 16.61 -25.29 23.11
N SER A 283 17.32 -24.58 22.22
CA SER A 283 18.37 -25.15 21.37
C SER A 283 19.47 -25.80 22.20
N LEU A 284 19.94 -25.13 23.26
CA LEU A 284 20.97 -25.64 24.15
C LEU A 284 20.50 -26.89 24.92
N LYS A 285 19.24 -26.93 25.38
CA LYS A 285 18.65 -28.11 26.03
C LYS A 285 18.55 -29.29 25.07
N ALA A 286 18.10 -29.07 23.84
CA ALA A 286 18.06 -30.11 22.80
C ALA A 286 19.47 -30.63 22.49
N TYR A 287 20.45 -29.73 22.40
CA TYR A 287 21.86 -30.08 22.18
C TYR A 287 22.45 -30.91 23.32
N ALA A 288 22.11 -30.59 24.58
CA ALA A 288 22.51 -31.35 25.75
C ALA A 288 21.84 -32.74 25.82
N ALA A 289 20.61 -32.86 25.33
CA ALA A 289 19.87 -34.12 25.22
C ALA A 289 20.35 -35.00 24.05
N GLY A 290 21.26 -34.51 23.21
CA GLY A 290 21.80 -35.23 22.05
C GLY A 290 21.00 -35.06 20.76
N ASP A 291 19.91 -34.28 20.78
CA ASP A 291 19.10 -33.99 19.59
C ASP A 291 19.70 -32.81 18.80
N ARG A 292 20.57 -33.16 17.85
CA ARG A 292 21.33 -32.19 17.05
C ARG A 292 20.48 -31.45 16.03
N ASN A 293 19.46 -32.10 15.48
CA ASN A 293 18.61 -31.51 14.45
C ASN A 293 17.67 -30.48 15.09
N ALA A 294 16.99 -30.86 16.19
CA ALA A 294 16.16 -29.93 16.93
C ALA A 294 16.96 -28.73 17.46
N ALA A 295 18.20 -28.96 17.92
CA ALA A 295 19.08 -27.87 18.34
C ALA A 295 19.41 -26.89 17.20
N ALA A 296 19.70 -27.39 16.01
CA ALA A 296 20.00 -26.57 14.84
C ALA A 296 18.78 -25.77 14.38
N ASP A 297 17.60 -26.39 14.34
CA ASP A 297 16.34 -25.75 13.95
C ASP A 297 15.93 -24.67 14.96
N LEU A 298 16.05 -24.94 16.26
CA LEU A 298 15.77 -23.96 17.30
C LEU A 298 16.77 -22.78 17.28
N ALA A 299 18.04 -23.03 16.97
CA ALA A 299 19.04 -21.97 16.81
C ALA A 299 18.79 -21.11 15.55
N LEU A 300 18.27 -21.71 14.48
CA LEU A 300 17.86 -20.97 13.28
C LEU A 300 16.58 -20.15 13.52
N SER A 301 15.57 -20.74 14.18
CA SER A 301 14.34 -20.06 14.61
C SER A 301 14.64 -18.87 15.54
N ALA A 302 15.63 -19.00 16.43
CA ALA A 302 16.06 -17.87 17.26
C ALA A 302 16.54 -16.65 16.44
N TYR A 303 17.19 -16.90 15.30
CA TYR A 303 17.63 -15.86 14.39
C TYR A 303 16.45 -15.29 13.60
N LEU A 304 15.71 -16.13 12.86
CA LEU A 304 14.66 -15.68 11.93
C LEU A 304 13.42 -15.13 12.66
N ASP A 305 12.92 -15.87 13.64
CA ASP A 305 11.67 -15.50 14.32
C ASP A 305 11.92 -14.49 15.45
N GLY A 306 13.13 -14.52 16.02
CA GLY A 306 13.51 -13.72 17.18
C GLY A 306 14.28 -12.45 16.82
N PHE A 307 15.48 -12.59 16.24
CA PHE A 307 16.43 -11.48 16.12
C PHE A 307 16.32 -10.67 14.82
N GLU A 308 16.01 -11.30 13.68
CA GLU A 308 15.82 -10.64 12.39
C GLU A 308 14.85 -9.44 12.46
N PRO A 309 13.70 -9.50 13.18
CA PRO A 309 12.81 -8.34 13.32
C PRO A 309 13.44 -7.11 13.99
N VAL A 310 14.43 -7.28 14.87
CA VAL A 310 15.10 -6.17 15.56
C VAL A 310 16.36 -5.69 14.86
N GLU A 311 16.83 -6.43 13.86
CA GLU A 311 18.07 -6.17 13.12
C GLU A 311 18.09 -4.78 12.46
N PRO A 312 17.04 -4.30 11.77
CA PRO A 312 17.04 -2.95 11.17
C PRO A 312 17.11 -1.84 12.21
N VAL A 313 16.43 -2.01 13.34
CA VAL A 313 16.38 -1.01 14.42
C VAL A 313 17.71 -0.97 15.16
N LEU A 314 18.31 -2.12 15.43
CA LEU A 314 19.61 -2.21 16.08
C LEU A 314 20.72 -1.73 15.15
N ALA A 315 20.71 -2.09 13.87
CA ALA A 315 21.69 -1.60 12.88
C ALA A 315 21.67 -0.07 12.74
N ALA A 316 20.49 0.55 12.86
CA ALA A 316 20.35 2.01 12.83
C ALA A 316 20.89 2.70 14.10
N ARG A 317 20.90 2.02 15.25
CA ARG A 317 21.34 2.58 16.54
C ARG A 317 22.78 2.22 16.91
N ASP A 318 23.16 0.98 16.69
CA ASP A 318 24.46 0.39 17.03
C ASP A 318 24.84 -0.70 16.00
N PRO A 319 25.40 -0.31 14.84
CA PRO A 319 25.78 -1.23 13.77
C PRO A 319 26.93 -2.18 14.16
N GLU A 320 27.80 -1.77 15.09
CA GLU A 320 28.88 -2.61 15.59
C GLU A 320 28.34 -3.74 16.45
N LEU A 321 27.40 -3.44 17.35
CA LEU A 321 26.71 -4.44 18.17
C LEU A 321 25.89 -5.41 17.32
N MET A 322 25.18 -4.93 16.29
CA MET A 322 24.47 -5.80 15.34
C MET A 322 25.43 -6.81 14.69
N THR A 323 26.56 -6.33 14.16
CA THR A 323 27.57 -7.19 13.52
C THR A 323 28.13 -8.24 14.48
N ARG A 324 28.41 -7.86 15.74
CA ARG A 324 28.88 -8.78 16.79
C ARG A 324 27.86 -9.88 17.09
N ILE A 325 26.57 -9.54 17.12
CA ILE A 325 25.49 -10.51 17.37
C ILE A 325 25.33 -11.48 16.20
N GLU A 326 25.33 -10.97 14.96
CA GLU A 326 25.22 -11.80 13.75
C GLU A 326 26.35 -12.84 13.69
N GLN A 327 27.59 -12.40 13.93
CA GLN A 327 28.77 -13.27 13.99
C GLN A 327 28.65 -14.32 15.11
N ALA A 328 28.20 -13.94 16.30
CA ALA A 328 28.05 -14.84 17.43
C ALA A 328 26.94 -15.89 17.19
N MET A 329 25.82 -15.51 16.57
CA MET A 329 24.76 -16.44 16.21
C MET A 329 25.18 -17.40 15.09
N GLY A 330 25.92 -16.92 14.09
CA GLY A 330 26.55 -17.76 13.09
C GLY A 330 27.54 -18.77 13.68
N ALA A 331 28.36 -18.33 14.65
CA ALA A 331 29.31 -19.19 15.35
C ALA A 331 28.62 -20.28 16.19
N LEU A 332 27.54 -19.93 16.91
CA LEU A 332 26.74 -20.90 17.67
C LEU A 332 26.15 -21.98 16.74
N ARG A 333 25.53 -21.57 15.63
CA ARG A 333 24.99 -22.51 14.62
C ARG A 333 26.07 -23.41 14.06
N ALA A 334 27.24 -22.86 13.71
CA ALA A 334 28.38 -23.64 13.24
C ALA A 334 28.90 -24.63 14.29
N ALA A 335 28.93 -24.24 15.57
CA ALA A 335 29.33 -25.12 16.67
C ALA A 335 28.35 -26.30 16.85
N ILE A 336 27.04 -26.04 16.73
CA ILE A 336 26.00 -27.05 16.77
C ILE A 336 26.14 -28.02 15.58
N SER A 337 26.24 -27.51 14.35
CA SER A 337 26.37 -28.35 13.15
C SER A 337 27.65 -29.18 13.14
N ARG A 338 28.74 -28.67 13.71
CA ARG A 338 30.03 -29.39 13.82
C ARG A 338 30.11 -30.31 15.04
N SER A 339 29.03 -30.46 15.80
CA SER A 339 28.98 -31.31 16.99
C SER A 339 30.10 -31.02 17.99
N ARG A 340 30.40 -29.73 18.24
CA ARG A 340 31.39 -29.30 19.23
C ARG A 340 31.03 -29.78 20.65
N PRO A 341 32.00 -29.91 21.57
CA PRO A 341 31.73 -30.21 22.97
C PRO A 341 30.64 -29.31 23.57
N LEU A 342 29.78 -29.86 24.44
CA LEU A 342 28.67 -29.12 25.07
C LEU A 342 29.15 -27.83 25.74
N ALA A 343 30.32 -27.85 26.38
CA ALA A 343 30.91 -26.67 27.00
C ALA A 343 31.17 -25.51 26.02
N GLU A 344 31.56 -25.81 24.77
CA GLU A 344 31.78 -24.78 23.74
C GLU A 344 30.44 -24.18 23.26
N VAL A 345 29.40 -24.99 23.12
CA VAL A 345 28.06 -24.53 22.74
C VAL A 345 27.41 -23.72 23.87
N GLN A 346 27.60 -24.13 25.13
CA GLN A 346 27.19 -23.37 26.30
C GLN A 346 27.88 -22.00 26.38
N ALA A 347 29.20 -21.95 26.13
CA ALA A 347 29.95 -20.70 26.13
C ALA A 347 29.47 -19.74 25.03
N ALA A 348 29.21 -20.24 23.82
CA ALA A 348 28.65 -19.43 22.74
C ALA A 348 27.24 -18.90 23.07
N ASN A 349 26.40 -19.71 23.72
CA ASN A 349 25.07 -19.28 24.18
C ASN A 349 25.15 -18.18 25.25
N GLN A 350 26.09 -18.30 26.21
CA GLN A 350 26.33 -17.29 27.23
C GLN A 350 26.87 -15.98 26.65
N GLN A 351 27.76 -16.05 25.66
CA GLN A 351 28.25 -14.88 24.95
C GLN A 351 27.09 -14.12 24.28
N LEU A 352 26.19 -14.84 23.62
CA LEU A 352 24.99 -14.25 23.00
C LEU A 352 24.06 -13.60 24.03
N ALA A 353 23.85 -14.21 25.19
CA ALA A 353 23.05 -13.61 26.26
C ALA A 353 23.59 -12.24 26.73
N GLY A 354 24.93 -12.09 26.80
CA GLY A 354 25.58 -10.81 27.07
C GLY A 354 25.31 -9.77 26.00
N LEU A 355 25.48 -10.15 24.72
CA LEU A 355 25.24 -9.26 23.59
C LEU A 355 23.77 -8.82 23.47
N PHE A 356 22.81 -9.70 23.76
CA PHE A 356 21.39 -9.31 23.77
C PHE A 356 21.06 -8.35 24.91
N SER A 357 21.77 -8.41 26.03
CA SER A 357 21.62 -7.46 27.13
C SER A 357 22.17 -6.07 26.74
N GLU A 358 23.27 -6.02 25.98
CA GLU A 358 23.75 -4.79 25.34
C GLU A 358 22.71 -4.26 24.32
N ALA A 359 22.09 -5.15 23.54
CA ALA A 359 21.11 -4.76 22.53
C ALA A 359 19.83 -4.18 23.15
N GLU A 360 19.33 -4.76 24.24
CA GLU A 360 18.21 -4.19 25.02
C GLU A 360 18.54 -2.79 25.53
N ALA A 361 19.75 -2.58 26.05
CA ALA A 361 20.19 -1.26 26.52
C ALA A 361 20.30 -0.23 25.38
N ALA A 362 20.69 -0.66 24.18
CA ALA A 362 20.75 0.20 22.98
C ALA A 362 19.35 0.52 22.41
N LEU A 363 18.41 -0.41 22.54
CA LEU A 363 17.04 -0.30 22.02
C LEU A 363 16.09 0.37 23.02
N ALA A 364 16.47 0.53 24.29
CA ALA A 364 15.68 1.19 25.32
C ALA A 364 15.19 2.60 24.91
N PRO A 365 13.93 2.96 25.22
CA PRO A 365 13.32 4.24 24.80
C PRO A 365 14.02 5.49 25.33
N GLU A 366 14.70 5.39 26.48
CA GLU A 366 15.31 6.54 27.18
C GLU A 366 16.60 7.06 26.53
N LYS A 367 17.14 6.39 25.50
CA LYS A 367 18.38 6.78 24.80
C LYS A 367 18.21 7.05 23.30
N ALA A 368 17.00 7.33 22.81
CA ALA A 368 16.87 8.03 21.53
C ALA A 368 17.42 9.46 21.73
N SER A 369 18.73 9.62 21.52
CA SER A 369 19.46 10.82 21.95
C SER A 369 18.85 12.07 21.34
N SER A 370 18.67 13.10 22.16
CA SER A 370 18.32 14.46 21.72
C SER A 370 19.20 14.94 20.54
N ALA A 371 20.42 14.40 20.40
CA ALA A 371 21.32 14.65 19.29
C ALA A 371 20.81 14.10 17.94
N SER A 372 20.18 12.93 17.87
CA SER A 372 19.67 12.39 16.59
C SER A 372 18.38 13.08 16.16
N SER A 373 17.47 13.36 17.09
CA SER A 373 16.30 14.20 16.81
C SER A 373 16.70 15.63 16.44
N PHE A 374 17.73 16.19 17.10
CA PHE A 374 18.29 17.50 16.74
C PHE A 374 18.96 17.48 15.38
N LEU A 375 19.82 16.50 15.08
CA LEU A 375 20.51 16.40 13.79
C LEU A 375 19.55 16.11 12.63
N GLY A 376 18.49 15.32 12.88
CA GLY A 376 17.40 15.09 11.93
C GLY A 376 16.61 16.36 11.63
N ALA A 377 16.07 17.01 12.67
CA ALA A 377 15.36 18.27 12.53
C ALA A 377 16.24 19.38 11.92
N PHE A 378 17.51 19.46 12.34
CA PHE A 378 18.49 20.38 11.81
C PHE A 378 18.80 20.09 10.33
N GLY A 379 18.98 18.83 9.94
CA GLY A 379 19.24 18.45 8.56
C GLY A 379 18.08 18.79 7.62
N VAL A 380 16.84 18.61 8.08
CA VAL A 380 15.62 19.01 7.35
C VAL A 380 15.57 20.53 7.21
N LEU A 381 15.67 21.27 8.31
CA LEU A 381 15.65 22.74 8.30
C LEU A 381 16.79 23.35 7.49
N LEU A 382 17.98 22.78 7.55
CA LEU A 382 19.15 23.25 6.80
C LEU A 382 18.96 23.05 5.29
N ARG A 383 18.42 21.90 4.89
CA ARG A 383 18.14 21.59 3.49
C ARG A 383 17.06 22.50 2.92
N GLU A 384 15.93 22.65 3.63
CA GLU A 384 14.82 23.51 3.22
C GLU A 384 15.24 24.99 3.17
N GLY A 385 16.02 25.44 4.15
CA GLY A 385 16.57 26.80 4.18
C GLY A 385 17.54 27.08 3.04
N LEU A 386 18.38 26.11 2.67
CA LEU A 386 19.31 26.23 1.54
C LEU A 386 18.58 26.28 0.19
N GLU A 387 17.57 25.42 -0.01
CA GLU A 387 16.77 25.40 -1.23
C GLU A 387 16.01 26.73 -1.42
N ALA A 388 15.41 27.28 -0.36
CA ALA A 388 14.77 28.60 -0.40
C ALA A 388 15.76 29.72 -0.72
N LEU A 389 16.96 29.69 -0.13
CA LEU A 389 18.02 30.65 -0.41
C LEU A 389 18.46 30.59 -1.88
N LEU A 390 18.63 29.39 -2.43
CA LEU A 390 19.03 29.19 -3.82
C LEU A 390 17.99 29.76 -4.81
N ILE A 391 16.69 29.60 -4.52
CA ILE A 391 15.62 30.20 -5.33
C ILE A 391 15.70 31.73 -5.30
N VAL A 392 15.86 32.33 -4.11
CA VAL A 392 15.98 33.79 -3.98
C VAL A 392 17.21 34.30 -4.72
N VAL A 393 18.36 33.62 -4.59
CA VAL A 393 19.60 33.97 -5.30
C VAL A 393 19.42 33.84 -6.81
N ALA A 394 18.78 32.77 -7.30
CA ALA A 394 18.50 32.58 -8.72
C ALA A 394 17.56 33.66 -9.29
N MET A 395 16.53 34.05 -8.54
CA MET A 395 15.64 35.15 -8.92
C MET A 395 16.38 36.49 -8.99
N ILE A 396 17.19 36.81 -7.98
CA ILE A 396 18.01 38.04 -7.97
C ILE A 396 19.01 38.04 -9.13
N ALA A 397 19.67 36.91 -9.39
CA ALA A 397 20.63 36.77 -10.49
C ALA A 397 19.95 36.94 -11.86
N PHE A 398 18.76 36.37 -12.05
CA PHE A 398 17.97 36.54 -13.28
C PHE A 398 17.52 37.98 -13.49
N LEU A 399 17.03 38.65 -12.45
CA LEU A 399 16.57 40.04 -12.52
C LEU A 399 17.73 41.01 -12.81
N ARG A 400 18.91 40.77 -12.21
CA ARG A 400 20.13 41.52 -12.56
C ARG A 400 20.58 41.25 -13.99
N LYS A 401 20.52 40.01 -14.47
CA LYS A 401 20.91 39.64 -15.84
C LYS A 401 19.97 40.21 -16.91
N THR A 402 18.71 40.45 -16.57
CA THR A 402 17.68 40.99 -17.47
C THR A 402 17.49 42.51 -17.32
N GLU A 403 18.39 43.17 -16.57
CA GLU A 403 18.40 44.62 -16.30
C GLU A 403 17.12 45.16 -15.62
N ARG A 404 16.25 44.29 -15.12
CA ARG A 404 15.00 44.62 -14.42
C ARG A 404 15.22 44.86 -12.93
N THR A 405 16.08 45.80 -12.60
CA THR A 405 16.47 46.06 -11.20
C THR A 405 15.35 46.74 -10.40
N GLU A 406 14.39 47.38 -11.07
CA GLU A 406 13.25 48.06 -10.47
C GLU A 406 12.32 47.13 -9.67
N VAL A 407 12.31 45.83 -9.99
CA VAL A 407 11.47 44.84 -9.29
C VAL A 407 12.19 44.10 -8.16
N LEU A 408 13.49 44.34 -7.94
CA LEU A 408 14.26 43.68 -6.87
C LEU A 408 13.69 44.00 -5.48
N GLY A 409 13.12 45.19 -5.28
CA GLY A 409 12.48 45.56 -4.01
C GLY A 409 11.36 44.61 -3.60
N PHE A 410 10.59 44.09 -4.55
CA PHE A 410 9.53 43.11 -4.28
C PHE A 410 10.09 41.75 -3.87
N VAL A 411 11.22 41.33 -4.45
CA VAL A 411 11.90 40.10 -4.05
C VAL A 411 12.42 40.22 -2.63
N HIS A 412 13.03 41.36 -2.28
CA HIS A 412 13.49 41.63 -0.93
C HIS A 412 12.36 41.71 0.09
N GLY A 413 11.27 42.38 -0.25
CA GLY A 413 10.05 42.40 0.58
C GLY A 413 9.44 41.02 0.76
N GLY A 414 9.46 40.19 -0.29
CA GLY A 414 8.96 38.82 -0.28
C GLY A 414 9.65 37.95 0.78
N TRP A 415 10.98 37.78 0.70
CA TRP A 415 11.67 36.91 1.66
C TRP A 415 11.67 37.49 3.08
N ALA A 416 11.72 38.82 3.25
CA ALA A 416 11.64 39.45 4.56
C ALA A 416 10.27 39.23 5.23
N SER A 417 9.18 39.35 4.45
CA SER A 417 7.83 39.08 4.95
C SER A 417 7.61 37.60 5.30
N ALA A 418 8.21 36.68 4.53
CA ALA A 418 8.16 35.25 4.81
C ALA A 418 8.85 34.90 6.14
N LEU A 419 10.01 35.49 6.42
CA LEU A 419 10.69 35.33 7.71
C LEU A 419 9.86 35.86 8.87
N ALA A 420 9.27 37.05 8.73
CA ALA A 420 8.41 37.64 9.75
C ALA A 420 7.17 36.77 10.02
N ALA A 421 6.55 36.25 8.96
CA ALA A 421 5.42 35.31 9.08
C ALA A 421 5.82 34.02 9.78
N GLY A 422 7.00 33.46 9.48
CA GLY A 422 7.54 32.27 10.15
C GLY A 422 7.77 32.46 11.65
N VAL A 423 8.29 33.63 12.06
CA VAL A 423 8.44 33.97 13.48
C VAL A 423 7.07 34.11 14.16
N ALA A 424 6.10 34.75 13.49
CA ALA A 424 4.76 34.92 14.02
C ALA A 424 4.03 33.58 14.20
N THR A 425 4.13 32.66 13.23
CA THR A 425 3.52 31.33 13.33
C THR A 425 4.20 30.47 14.40
N TRP A 426 5.53 30.53 14.53
CA TRP A 426 6.24 29.88 15.64
C TRP A 426 5.75 30.38 17.00
N PHE A 427 5.59 31.70 17.16
CA PHE A 427 5.10 32.30 18.40
C PHE A 427 3.66 31.84 18.72
N VAL A 428 2.75 31.88 17.75
CA VAL A 428 1.37 31.41 17.91
C VAL A 428 1.33 29.93 18.27
N ALA A 429 2.08 29.09 17.56
CA ALA A 429 2.12 27.65 17.81
C ALA A 429 2.69 27.31 19.19
N THR A 430 3.69 28.05 19.67
CA THR A 430 4.34 27.79 20.96
C THR A 430 3.47 28.20 22.15
N TYR A 431 2.79 29.34 22.06
CA TYR A 431 2.12 29.94 23.22
C TYR A 431 0.59 29.83 23.21
N PHE A 432 -0.02 29.62 22.05
CA PHE A 432 -1.49 29.61 21.90
C PHE A 432 -2.07 28.25 21.50
N ILE A 433 -1.24 27.28 21.10
CA ILE A 433 -1.69 25.94 20.68
C ILE A 433 -1.08 24.88 21.60
N GLY A 434 -1.91 24.23 22.42
CA GLY A 434 -1.50 23.06 23.20
C GLY A 434 -1.35 21.83 22.31
N ILE A 435 -0.24 21.72 21.58
CA ILE A 435 0.02 20.65 20.61
C ILE A 435 0.38 19.36 21.38
N SER A 436 -0.51 18.36 21.37
CA SER A 436 -0.19 17.00 21.80
C SER A 436 0.80 16.35 20.80
N GLY A 437 1.58 15.34 21.23
CA GLY A 437 2.57 14.69 20.37
C GLY A 437 2.04 14.23 19.01
N ALA A 438 0.81 13.71 18.95
CA ALA A 438 0.16 13.29 17.71
C ALA A 438 -0.13 14.46 16.74
N SER A 439 -0.50 15.63 17.27
CA SER A 439 -0.69 16.83 16.43
C SER A 439 0.64 17.39 15.91
N ARG A 440 1.77 17.13 16.60
CA ARG A 440 3.11 17.53 16.17
C ARG A 440 3.58 16.69 14.97
N GLU A 441 3.41 15.38 15.05
CA GLU A 441 3.69 14.44 13.94
C GLU A 441 2.84 14.74 12.70
N LEU A 442 1.54 15.05 12.90
CA LEU A 442 0.65 15.45 11.80
C LEU A 442 1.10 16.77 11.17
N THR A 443 1.46 17.79 11.95
CA THR A 443 1.95 19.07 11.39
C THR A 443 3.29 18.91 10.65
N GLU A 444 4.15 18.00 11.10
CA GLU A 444 5.44 17.71 10.45
C GLU A 444 5.25 16.90 9.15
N GLY A 445 4.32 15.94 9.14
CA GLY A 445 3.90 15.21 7.93
C GLY A 445 3.24 16.11 6.88
N PHE A 446 2.36 17.03 7.29
CA PHE A 446 1.76 17.99 6.37
C PHE A 446 2.77 19.02 5.86
N GLY A 447 3.68 19.49 6.72
CA GLY A 447 4.74 20.44 6.34
C GLY A 447 5.68 19.84 5.30
N SER A 448 6.14 18.61 5.53
CA SER A 448 7.04 17.90 4.61
C SER A 448 6.37 17.53 3.28
N LEU A 449 5.10 17.09 3.29
CA LEU A 449 4.34 16.83 2.07
C LEU A 449 4.15 18.10 1.25
N PHE A 450 3.82 19.21 1.91
CA PHE A 450 3.65 20.50 1.24
C PHE A 450 4.97 21.02 0.64
N ALA A 451 6.07 20.90 1.37
CA ALA A 451 7.41 21.23 0.88
C ALA A 451 7.79 20.35 -0.33
N ALA A 452 7.54 19.05 -0.28
CA ALA A 452 7.78 18.13 -1.39
C ALA A 452 6.97 18.51 -2.64
N ILE A 453 5.70 18.88 -2.50
CA ILE A 453 4.86 19.37 -3.60
C ILE A 453 5.46 20.64 -4.22
N ILE A 454 5.90 21.60 -3.40
CA ILE A 454 6.55 22.83 -3.89
C ILE A 454 7.84 22.49 -4.64
N LEU A 455 8.70 21.64 -4.08
CA LEU A 455 9.98 21.26 -4.72
C LEU A 455 9.78 20.50 -6.02
N VAL A 456 8.80 19.59 -6.08
CA VAL A 456 8.42 18.92 -7.32
C VAL A 456 7.85 19.92 -8.32
N THR A 457 7.02 20.87 -7.88
CA THR A 457 6.45 21.90 -8.77
C THR A 457 7.53 22.83 -9.33
N VAL A 458 8.46 23.28 -8.48
CA VAL A 458 9.61 24.10 -8.87
C VAL A 458 10.58 23.30 -9.74
N GLY A 459 10.82 22.03 -9.41
CA GLY A 459 11.64 21.11 -10.20
C GLY A 459 11.06 20.90 -11.60
N ILE A 460 9.75 20.63 -11.71
CA ILE A 460 9.03 20.52 -12.98
C ILE A 460 9.08 21.85 -13.74
N TRP A 461 8.90 22.99 -13.06
CA TRP A 461 8.99 24.32 -13.68
C TRP A 461 10.39 24.63 -14.22
N MET A 462 11.43 24.29 -13.45
CA MET A 462 12.83 24.46 -13.84
C MET A 462 13.22 23.50 -14.97
N HIS A 463 12.79 22.24 -14.91
CA HIS A 463 13.07 21.24 -15.95
C HIS A 463 12.32 21.55 -17.25
N GLY A 464 11.09 22.07 -17.14
CA GLY A 464 10.32 22.60 -18.26
C GLY A 464 10.97 23.83 -18.90
N LYS A 465 11.65 24.67 -18.12
CA LYS A 465 12.39 25.84 -18.63
C LYS A 465 13.80 25.54 -19.13
N SER A 466 14.52 24.57 -18.56
CA SER A 466 15.85 24.18 -19.05
C SER A 466 15.78 23.48 -20.41
N ASN A 467 14.66 22.84 -20.71
CA ASN A 467 14.35 22.30 -22.05
C ASN A 467 13.63 23.30 -22.95
N ALA A 468 13.32 24.52 -22.52
CA ALA A 468 12.57 25.46 -23.35
C ALA A 468 13.32 25.82 -24.63
N GLU A 469 14.65 25.86 -24.64
CA GLU A 469 15.43 26.10 -25.87
C GLU A 469 15.48 24.91 -26.83
N SER A 470 15.45 23.66 -26.34
CA SER A 470 15.38 22.44 -27.16
C SER A 470 13.95 22.13 -27.62
N TRP A 471 12.96 22.42 -26.78
CA TRP A 471 11.53 22.32 -27.06
C TRP A 471 11.06 23.42 -28.03
N GLN A 472 11.55 24.65 -27.91
CA GLN A 472 11.33 25.71 -28.92
C GLN A 472 11.96 25.34 -30.27
N ARG A 473 13.08 24.60 -30.28
CA ARG A 473 13.71 24.09 -31.50
C ARG A 473 12.86 22.97 -32.13
N TYR A 474 12.39 22.02 -31.32
CA TYR A 474 11.45 20.96 -31.73
C TYR A 474 10.09 21.50 -32.21
N ILE A 475 9.51 22.51 -31.55
CA ILE A 475 8.25 23.16 -31.98
C ILE A 475 8.44 24.00 -33.24
N LYS A 476 9.61 24.64 -33.43
CA LYS A 476 9.99 25.24 -34.73
C LYS A 476 10.12 24.19 -35.84
N GLU A 477 10.28 22.91 -35.47
CA GLU A 477 10.55 21.79 -36.38
C GLU A 477 9.34 20.84 -36.58
N SER A 478 8.15 21.08 -35.96
CA SER A 478 7.01 20.13 -35.95
C SER A 478 5.71 20.70 -36.56
N ILE A 479 5.48 20.55 -37.88
CA ILE A 479 4.31 21.09 -38.60
C ILE A 479 3.94 20.22 -39.83
N GLY A 480 3.02 19.27 -39.73
CA GLY A 480 2.61 18.50 -40.91
C GLY A 480 1.52 17.46 -40.70
N CYS A 481 1.41 16.51 -41.64
CA CYS A 481 0.41 15.44 -41.59
C CYS A 481 0.64 14.42 -40.46
N GLY A 482 1.70 14.59 -39.67
CA GLY A 482 2.07 13.79 -38.52
C GLY A 482 2.29 12.33 -38.92
N THR A 483 1.88 11.42 -38.03
CA THR A 483 1.93 9.97 -38.30
C THR A 483 0.91 9.51 -39.35
N GLY A 484 0.26 10.41 -40.08
CA GLY A 484 -0.63 10.11 -41.20
C GLY A 484 -2.03 9.62 -40.81
N SER A 485 -2.45 9.76 -39.55
CA SER A 485 -3.73 9.22 -39.06
C SER A 485 -4.95 9.76 -39.82
N LEU A 486 -4.99 11.07 -40.12
CA LEU A 486 -6.07 11.68 -40.88
C LEU A 486 -6.03 11.25 -42.35
N LEU A 487 -4.85 11.28 -42.98
CA LEU A 487 -4.65 10.81 -44.36
C LEU A 487 -5.06 9.35 -44.55
N LEU A 488 -4.80 8.49 -43.57
CA LEU A 488 -5.22 7.09 -43.61
C LEU A 488 -6.75 6.95 -43.59
N ARG A 489 -7.45 7.76 -42.78
CA ARG A 489 -8.92 7.77 -42.75
C ARG A 489 -9.50 8.28 -44.07
N ILE A 490 -8.91 9.34 -44.63
CA ILE A 490 -9.29 9.86 -45.95
C ILE A 490 -9.07 8.80 -47.03
N GLY A 491 -7.90 8.17 -47.09
CA GLY A 491 -7.60 7.12 -48.08
C GLY A 491 -8.53 5.91 -48.02
N ARG A 492 -8.98 5.53 -46.82
CA ARG A 492 -9.99 4.47 -46.67
C ARG A 492 -11.38 4.92 -47.12
N ALA A 493 -11.78 6.15 -46.82
CA ALA A 493 -13.08 6.69 -47.22
C ALA A 493 -13.15 7.01 -48.72
N THR A 494 -12.02 7.36 -49.34
CA THR A 494 -11.92 7.71 -50.75
C THR A 494 -10.74 6.99 -51.42
N PRO A 495 -10.88 5.69 -51.75
CA PRO A 495 -9.76 4.89 -52.32
C PRO A 495 -9.26 5.39 -53.68
N SER A 496 -10.07 6.15 -54.42
CA SER A 496 -9.70 6.77 -55.70
C SER A 496 -8.90 8.07 -55.55
N ALA A 497 -8.79 8.62 -54.34
CA ALA A 497 -8.08 9.87 -54.11
C ALA A 497 -6.56 9.66 -54.13
N ARG A 498 -5.85 10.52 -54.85
CA ARG A 498 -4.39 10.61 -54.77
C ARG A 498 -4.00 11.43 -53.55
N LEU A 499 -3.26 10.81 -52.64
CA LEU A 499 -2.92 11.40 -51.35
C LEU A 499 -1.47 11.91 -51.33
N ILE A 500 -1.29 13.12 -50.81
CA ILE A 500 0.02 13.72 -50.56
C ILE A 500 0.08 14.10 -49.08
N GLY A 501 1.13 13.65 -48.38
CA GLY A 501 1.45 14.04 -47.01
C GLY A 501 2.72 14.88 -46.97
N ILE A 502 2.70 15.94 -46.16
CA ILE A 502 3.83 16.85 -45.97
C ILE A 502 4.06 16.99 -44.47
N ASP A 503 5.27 16.73 -44.00
CA ASP A 503 5.68 16.94 -42.60
C ASP A 503 7.19 17.17 -42.49
N PRO A 504 7.66 18.12 -41.66
CA PRO A 504 9.07 18.47 -41.54
C PRO A 504 9.89 17.41 -40.80
N ASP A 505 9.27 16.52 -40.01
CA ASP A 505 10.00 15.50 -39.24
C ASP A 505 10.20 14.21 -40.07
N PRO A 506 11.46 13.87 -40.47
CA PRO A 506 11.74 12.66 -41.23
C PRO A 506 11.41 11.36 -40.49
N ALA A 507 11.53 11.34 -39.15
CA ALA A 507 11.22 10.18 -38.34
C ALA A 507 9.70 9.93 -38.27
N VAL A 508 8.91 10.99 -38.19
CA VAL A 508 7.45 10.92 -38.30
C VAL A 508 7.04 10.44 -39.69
N MET A 509 7.71 10.90 -40.75
CA MET A 509 7.48 10.42 -42.13
C MET A 509 7.81 8.94 -42.31
N ALA A 510 8.87 8.42 -41.67
CA ALA A 510 9.17 6.99 -41.67
C ALA A 510 8.04 6.16 -41.02
N ARG A 511 7.49 6.64 -39.90
CA ARG A 511 6.34 6.01 -39.22
C ARG A 511 5.08 6.05 -40.06
N ALA A 512 4.79 7.19 -40.69
CA ALA A 512 3.64 7.34 -41.59
C ALA A 512 3.74 6.37 -42.77
N ARG A 513 4.91 6.26 -43.42
CA ARG A 513 5.18 5.32 -44.51
C ARG A 513 4.90 3.87 -44.11
N ALA A 514 5.41 3.43 -42.96
CA ALA A 514 5.16 2.08 -42.45
C ALA A 514 3.66 1.83 -42.23
N ARG A 515 2.94 2.81 -41.66
CA ARG A 515 1.51 2.71 -41.41
C ARG A 515 0.68 2.63 -42.70
N PHE A 516 1.03 3.38 -43.73
CA PHE A 516 0.34 3.31 -45.03
C PHE A 516 0.60 2.00 -45.76
N ALA A 517 1.83 1.47 -45.67
CA ALA A 517 2.18 0.17 -46.24
C ALA A 517 1.31 -0.96 -45.65
N VAL A 518 1.15 -0.99 -44.32
CA VAL A 518 0.26 -1.95 -43.64
C VAL A 518 -1.21 -1.78 -44.06
N ALA A 519 -1.63 -0.55 -44.35
CA ALA A 519 -3.00 -0.26 -44.78
C ALA A 519 -3.24 -0.48 -46.28
N GLY A 520 -2.23 -0.85 -47.06
CA GLY A 520 -2.33 -1.00 -48.52
C GLY A 520 -2.63 0.30 -49.26
N LEU A 521 -2.33 1.46 -48.67
CA LEU A 521 -2.59 2.77 -49.27
C LEU A 521 -1.33 3.34 -49.91
N SER A 522 -1.45 3.82 -51.15
CA SER A 522 -0.39 4.57 -51.83
C SER A 522 -0.50 6.06 -51.50
N VAL A 523 0.50 6.59 -50.80
CA VAL A 523 0.57 7.99 -50.37
C VAL A 523 1.94 8.57 -50.73
N GLU A 524 1.95 9.71 -51.42
CA GLU A 524 3.17 10.47 -51.71
C GLU A 524 3.57 11.28 -50.47
N LEU A 525 4.80 11.12 -49.98
CA LEU A 525 5.26 11.77 -48.74
C LEU A 525 6.45 12.69 -49.00
N HIS A 526 6.34 13.94 -48.54
CA HIS A 526 7.38 14.97 -48.64
C HIS A 526 7.80 15.45 -47.26
N VAL A 527 9.11 15.58 -47.06
CA VAL A 527 9.66 16.26 -45.88
C VAL A 527 9.74 17.74 -46.16
N GLY A 528 9.01 18.56 -45.40
CA GLY A 528 9.05 20.02 -45.56
C GLY A 528 7.95 20.74 -44.81
N PHE A 529 7.97 22.07 -44.86
CA PHE A 529 7.09 22.93 -44.08
C PHE A 529 5.84 23.38 -44.85
N ALA A 530 4.79 23.78 -44.12
CA ALA A 530 3.56 24.30 -44.72
C ALA A 530 3.80 25.52 -45.64
N ARG A 531 4.79 26.37 -45.32
CA ARG A 531 5.23 27.48 -46.20
C ARG A 531 5.76 27.02 -47.57
N GLN A 532 6.24 25.78 -47.69
CA GLN A 532 6.81 25.20 -48.91
C GLN A 532 5.81 24.34 -49.71
N VAL A 533 4.55 24.25 -49.29
CA VAL A 533 3.56 23.37 -49.94
C VAL A 533 3.50 23.57 -51.46
N ALA A 534 3.45 24.81 -51.94
CA ALA A 534 3.43 25.10 -53.38
C ALA A 534 4.65 24.56 -54.14
N GLU A 535 5.83 24.54 -53.53
CA GLU A 535 7.06 24.01 -54.11
C GLU A 535 7.04 22.47 -54.11
N LEU A 536 6.62 21.88 -52.98
CA LEU A 536 6.61 20.42 -52.78
C LEU A 536 5.58 19.70 -53.66
N VAL A 537 4.41 20.29 -53.87
CA VAL A 537 3.39 19.69 -54.75
C VAL A 537 3.65 19.97 -56.23
N GLY A 538 4.42 21.03 -56.55
CA GLY A 538 4.71 21.45 -57.92
C GLY A 538 3.44 21.62 -58.76
N ASP A 539 3.43 21.05 -59.96
CA ASP A 539 2.32 21.18 -60.91
C ASP A 539 1.12 20.26 -60.64
N LYS A 540 1.14 19.49 -59.54
CA LYS A 540 0.09 18.51 -59.22
C LYS A 540 -1.25 19.14 -58.80
N ARG A 541 -1.26 20.45 -58.47
CA ARG A 541 -2.41 21.30 -58.09
C ARG A 541 -3.54 20.55 -57.35
N PRO A 542 -3.44 20.33 -56.03
CA PRO A 542 -4.46 19.61 -55.26
C PRO A 542 -5.85 20.26 -55.33
N THR A 543 -6.88 19.41 -55.31
CA THR A 543 -8.30 19.81 -55.27
C THR A 543 -8.79 20.12 -53.85
N LYS A 544 -8.15 19.50 -52.84
CA LYS A 544 -8.41 19.72 -51.42
C LYS A 544 -7.10 19.69 -50.62
N ILE A 545 -6.95 20.61 -49.68
CA ILE A 545 -5.91 20.58 -48.65
C ILE A 545 -6.58 20.52 -47.28
N VAL A 546 -6.08 19.62 -46.44
CA VAL A 546 -6.57 19.41 -45.07
C VAL A 546 -5.44 19.66 -44.07
N SER A 547 -5.75 20.30 -42.96
CA SER A 547 -4.84 20.50 -41.83
C SER A 547 -5.56 20.25 -40.51
N SER A 548 -4.89 19.64 -39.53
CA SER A 548 -5.48 19.30 -38.23
C SER A 548 -4.49 19.52 -37.10
N LEU A 549 -4.85 20.39 -36.15
CA LEU A 549 -4.07 20.72 -34.96
C LEU A 549 -2.63 21.14 -35.27
N VAL A 550 -2.49 22.05 -36.25
CA VAL A 550 -1.20 22.54 -36.72
C VAL A 550 -1.06 24.04 -36.43
N PHE A 551 -2.01 24.86 -36.87
CA PHE A 551 -1.85 26.30 -36.90
C PHE A 551 -1.77 26.93 -35.51
N HIS A 552 -2.42 26.41 -34.46
CA HIS A 552 -2.41 27.05 -33.13
C HIS A 552 -1.03 27.23 -32.50
N GLN A 553 -0.06 26.37 -32.83
CA GLN A 553 1.31 26.42 -32.30
C GLN A 553 2.28 27.21 -33.21
N VAL A 554 1.85 27.60 -34.41
CA VAL A 554 2.69 28.25 -35.42
C VAL A 554 2.85 29.75 -35.14
N PRO A 555 4.06 30.32 -35.25
CA PRO A 555 4.26 31.77 -35.20
C PRO A 555 3.42 32.51 -36.25
N MET A 556 3.03 33.76 -35.98
CA MET A 556 2.10 34.50 -36.84
C MET A 556 2.56 34.62 -38.30
N GLU A 557 3.82 34.99 -38.52
CA GLU A 557 4.43 35.10 -39.85
C GLU A 557 4.38 33.77 -40.62
N GLU A 558 4.61 32.66 -39.92
CA GLU A 558 4.59 31.33 -40.52
C GLU A 558 3.15 30.86 -40.84
N LYS A 559 2.14 31.30 -40.07
CA LYS A 559 0.72 31.06 -40.41
C LYS A 559 0.36 31.74 -41.72
N GLU A 560 0.75 33.00 -41.88
CA GLU A 560 0.51 33.79 -43.09
C GLU A 560 1.23 33.18 -44.30
N ALA A 561 2.52 32.85 -44.15
CA ALA A 561 3.31 32.24 -45.20
C ALA A 561 2.75 30.86 -45.62
N ALA A 562 2.32 30.04 -44.65
CA ALA A 562 1.69 28.76 -44.90
C ALA A 562 0.37 28.91 -45.67
N LEU A 563 -0.55 29.76 -45.22
CA LEU A 563 -1.84 29.98 -45.87
C LEU A 563 -1.66 30.53 -47.30
N ALA A 564 -0.71 31.45 -47.52
CA ALA A 564 -0.40 31.97 -48.84
C ALA A 564 0.18 30.87 -49.77
N SER A 565 1.03 29.98 -49.25
CA SER A 565 1.58 28.85 -50.01
C SER A 565 0.50 27.83 -50.38
N ILE A 566 -0.36 27.48 -49.42
CA ILE A 566 -1.53 26.61 -49.63
C ILE A 566 -2.45 27.21 -50.71
N PHE A 567 -2.78 28.49 -50.63
CA PHE A 567 -3.61 29.17 -51.63
C PHE A 567 -3.01 29.09 -53.03
N ARG A 568 -1.69 29.30 -53.20
CA ARG A 568 -1.02 29.19 -54.50
C ARG A 568 -1.03 27.76 -55.06
N SER A 569 -1.01 26.77 -54.17
CA SER A 569 -0.89 25.35 -54.55
C SER A 569 -2.22 24.74 -55.00
N LEU A 570 -3.35 25.16 -54.43
CA LEU A 570 -4.68 24.64 -54.76
C LEU A 570 -5.06 24.96 -56.22
N GLU A 571 -5.84 24.09 -56.86
CA GLU A 571 -6.48 24.43 -58.14
C GLU A 571 -7.57 25.52 -57.98
N THR A 572 -7.98 26.16 -59.07
CA THR A 572 -9.09 27.14 -59.03
C THR A 572 -10.38 26.44 -58.60
N GLY A 573 -11.06 26.94 -57.57
CA GLY A 573 -12.22 26.27 -56.97
C GLY A 573 -11.88 25.13 -56.00
N GLY A 574 -10.59 24.86 -55.78
CA GLY A 574 -10.12 23.91 -54.76
C GLY A 574 -10.41 24.41 -53.34
N GLU A 575 -10.46 23.48 -52.38
CA GLU A 575 -10.90 23.77 -51.01
C GLU A 575 -9.79 23.57 -49.96
N LEU A 576 -9.78 24.44 -48.96
CA LEU A 576 -9.01 24.31 -47.73
C LEU A 576 -9.93 23.95 -46.57
N HIS A 577 -9.54 22.92 -45.82
CA HIS A 577 -10.22 22.47 -44.60
C HIS A 577 -9.24 22.46 -43.42
N ILE A 578 -9.56 23.16 -42.34
CA ILE A 578 -8.70 23.26 -41.14
C ILE A 578 -9.49 22.85 -39.91
N ALA A 579 -8.98 21.88 -39.14
CA ALA A 579 -9.48 21.52 -37.83
C ALA A 579 -8.47 21.95 -36.76
N ASP A 580 -8.70 23.06 -36.06
CA ASP A 580 -7.68 23.62 -35.16
C ASP A 580 -8.28 24.32 -33.93
N TYR A 581 -7.47 24.61 -32.92
CA TYR A 581 -7.93 25.47 -31.84
C TYR A 581 -8.25 26.86 -32.40
N GLY A 582 -9.53 27.22 -32.27
CA GLY A 582 -10.09 28.48 -32.74
C GLY A 582 -10.44 29.43 -31.60
N LEU A 583 -11.40 30.32 -31.83
CA LEU A 583 -11.87 31.29 -30.84
C LEU A 583 -12.33 30.58 -29.55
N GLN A 584 -11.74 30.92 -28.40
CA GLN A 584 -12.17 30.40 -27.10
C GLN A 584 -13.32 31.27 -26.58
N ARG A 585 -14.53 30.91 -26.98
CA ARG A 585 -15.77 31.74 -26.89
C ARG A 585 -16.28 31.97 -25.47
N THR A 586 -16.02 31.04 -24.56
CA THR A 586 -16.47 31.14 -23.16
C THR A 586 -15.30 31.37 -22.22
N ARG A 587 -15.58 31.96 -21.05
CA ARG A 587 -14.56 32.11 -19.99
C ARG A 587 -14.00 30.76 -19.56
N LEU A 588 -14.83 29.72 -19.51
CA LEU A 588 -14.40 28.36 -19.19
C LEU A 588 -13.42 27.83 -20.24
N MET A 589 -13.77 27.91 -21.54
CA MET A 589 -12.88 27.50 -22.64
C MET A 589 -11.56 28.28 -22.61
N ARG A 590 -11.61 29.61 -22.39
CA ARG A 590 -10.43 30.47 -22.26
C ARG A 590 -9.51 30.00 -21.13
N THR A 591 -10.10 29.65 -19.99
CA THR A 591 -9.38 29.21 -18.80
C THR A 591 -8.77 27.82 -18.99
N LEU A 592 -9.53 26.86 -19.54
CA LEU A 592 -9.05 25.52 -19.84
C LEU A 592 -7.92 25.55 -20.89
N PHE A 593 -8.11 26.29 -21.97
CA PHE A 593 -7.10 26.48 -23.00
C PHE A 593 -5.84 27.15 -22.45
N GLY A 594 -6.01 28.20 -21.62
CA GLY A 594 -4.91 28.89 -20.97
C GLY A 594 -4.13 28.03 -19.97
N SER A 595 -4.82 27.13 -19.27
CA SER A 595 -4.23 26.31 -18.20
C SER A 595 -3.56 25.04 -18.74
N ILE A 596 -4.06 24.50 -19.85
CA ILE A 596 -3.58 23.26 -20.47
C ILE A 596 -2.69 23.60 -21.66
N ILE A 597 -3.26 24.17 -22.72
CA ILE A 597 -2.58 24.32 -24.02
C ILE A 597 -1.56 25.46 -23.97
N GLN A 598 -1.93 26.66 -23.51
CA GLN A 598 -0.99 27.80 -23.55
C GLN A 598 0.19 27.65 -22.57
N ASN A 599 0.03 26.85 -21.52
CA ASN A 599 1.10 26.53 -20.59
C ASN A 599 2.10 25.51 -21.17
N LEU A 600 1.64 24.62 -22.06
CA LEU A 600 2.47 23.62 -22.74
C LEU A 600 3.13 24.18 -24.00
N ASP A 601 2.35 24.82 -24.87
CA ASP A 601 2.76 25.23 -26.23
C ASP A 601 3.21 26.71 -26.29
N GLY A 602 3.05 27.43 -25.18
CA GLY A 602 3.42 28.83 -25.05
C GLY A 602 2.33 29.80 -25.50
N ARG A 603 2.12 30.87 -24.73
CA ARG A 603 1.08 31.89 -24.97
C ARG A 603 1.29 32.68 -26.25
N ALA A 604 2.53 32.96 -26.65
CA ALA A 604 2.82 33.85 -27.77
C ALA A 604 2.23 33.34 -29.10
N ASN A 605 2.34 32.04 -29.39
CA ASN A 605 1.88 31.46 -30.66
C ASN A 605 0.39 31.06 -30.62
N THR A 606 -0.11 30.69 -29.44
CA THR A 606 -1.47 30.16 -29.23
C THR A 606 -2.52 31.23 -28.98
N GLU A 607 -2.15 32.38 -28.40
CA GLU A 607 -3.09 33.46 -28.08
C GLU A 607 -3.83 34.04 -29.31
N PRO A 608 -3.19 34.25 -30.48
CA PRO A 608 -3.88 34.69 -31.69
C PRO A 608 -5.01 33.73 -32.09
N ASN A 609 -4.76 32.42 -32.08
CA ASN A 609 -5.75 31.40 -32.41
C ASN A 609 -6.91 31.39 -31.41
N ALA A 610 -6.59 31.50 -30.13
CA ALA A 610 -7.60 31.55 -29.08
C ALA A 610 -8.46 32.84 -29.13
N ARG A 611 -8.00 33.89 -29.81
CA ARG A 611 -8.78 35.08 -30.18
C ARG A 611 -9.50 35.00 -31.53
N GLY A 612 -9.37 33.88 -32.25
CA GLY A 612 -10.09 33.65 -33.50
C GLY A 612 -9.43 34.23 -34.74
N VAL A 613 -8.09 34.34 -34.79
CA VAL A 613 -7.38 34.99 -35.92
C VAL A 613 -7.45 34.24 -37.26
N LEU A 614 -7.75 32.93 -37.26
CA LEU A 614 -7.60 32.09 -38.46
C LEU A 614 -8.48 32.50 -39.66
N PRO A 615 -9.79 32.77 -39.50
CA PRO A 615 -10.64 33.20 -40.62
C PRO A 615 -10.11 34.46 -41.32
N ASP A 616 -9.64 35.44 -40.54
CA ASP A 616 -9.09 36.68 -41.08
C ASP A 616 -7.82 36.43 -41.90
N LEU A 617 -6.95 35.54 -41.43
CA LEU A 617 -5.73 35.16 -42.18
C LEU A 617 -6.04 34.38 -43.45
N MET A 618 -7.05 33.51 -43.42
CA MET A 618 -7.50 32.79 -44.61
C MET A 618 -8.03 33.78 -45.66
N ALA A 619 -8.86 34.75 -45.24
CA ALA A 619 -9.34 35.79 -46.14
C ALA A 619 -8.19 36.65 -46.69
N ALA A 620 -7.23 37.04 -45.84
CA ALA A 620 -6.05 37.82 -46.23
C ALA A 620 -5.14 37.08 -47.23
N ALA A 621 -5.05 35.75 -47.13
CA ALA A 621 -4.31 34.92 -48.07
C ALA A 621 -5.01 34.79 -49.45
N GLY A 622 -6.24 35.26 -49.59
CA GLY A 622 -7.01 35.29 -50.83
C GLY A 622 -8.16 34.28 -50.91
N PHE A 623 -8.38 33.47 -49.87
CA PHE A 623 -9.50 32.52 -49.85
C PHE A 623 -10.86 33.23 -49.77
N ARG A 624 -11.86 32.65 -50.43
CA ARG A 624 -13.26 33.09 -50.42
C ARG A 624 -14.12 32.08 -49.67
N ASN A 625 -15.33 32.51 -49.28
CA ASN A 625 -16.29 31.70 -48.53
C ASN A 625 -15.65 31.04 -47.30
N VAL A 626 -14.91 31.85 -46.52
CA VAL A 626 -14.28 31.39 -45.28
C VAL A 626 -15.38 31.22 -44.24
N GLU A 627 -15.64 29.97 -43.86
CA GLU A 627 -16.72 29.59 -42.95
C GLU A 627 -16.17 28.74 -41.81
N GLU A 628 -16.63 29.01 -40.59
CA GLU A 628 -16.52 28.06 -39.48
C GLU A 628 -17.73 27.12 -39.53
N THR A 629 -17.51 25.91 -40.01
CA THR A 629 -18.59 24.95 -40.29
C THR A 629 -19.05 24.22 -39.05
N ASP A 630 -18.19 24.05 -38.04
CA ASP A 630 -18.52 23.40 -36.77
C ASP A 630 -17.56 23.81 -35.64
N VAL A 631 -18.01 23.66 -34.39
CA VAL A 631 -17.22 23.91 -33.19
C VAL A 631 -17.36 22.75 -32.22
N ILE A 632 -16.25 22.07 -31.95
CA ILE A 632 -16.16 20.93 -31.04
C ILE A 632 -15.66 21.45 -29.68
N ALA A 633 -16.50 21.35 -28.66
CA ALA A 633 -16.09 21.58 -27.28
C ALA A 633 -15.20 20.43 -26.79
N THR A 634 -14.04 20.75 -26.21
CA THR A 634 -13.09 19.78 -25.67
C THR A 634 -12.79 20.06 -24.21
N LEU A 635 -12.15 19.11 -23.54
CA LEU A 635 -11.65 19.29 -22.17
C LEU A 635 -10.54 20.36 -22.06
N SER A 636 -9.98 20.77 -23.20
CA SER A 636 -8.89 21.74 -23.31
C SER A 636 -9.30 23.07 -23.95
N GLY A 637 -10.58 23.29 -24.23
CA GLY A 637 -11.08 24.50 -24.90
C GLY A 637 -12.08 24.17 -26.01
N SER A 638 -11.90 24.77 -27.19
CA SER A 638 -12.68 24.47 -28.39
C SER A 638 -11.82 24.32 -29.63
N ILE A 639 -12.12 23.29 -30.42
CA ILE A 639 -11.58 23.07 -31.77
C ILE A 639 -12.64 23.53 -32.78
N SER A 640 -12.22 24.36 -33.73
CA SER A 640 -13.05 24.87 -34.80
C SER A 640 -12.73 24.13 -36.10
N LEU A 641 -13.77 23.83 -36.89
CA LEU A 641 -13.65 23.33 -38.25
C LEU A 641 -13.89 24.48 -39.21
N TYR A 642 -12.89 24.82 -40.02
CA TYR A 642 -12.95 25.88 -41.02
C TYR A 642 -12.93 25.30 -42.43
N ARG A 643 -13.68 25.92 -43.33
CA ARG A 643 -13.68 25.64 -44.77
C ARG A 643 -13.48 26.94 -45.54
N ALA A 644 -12.72 26.89 -46.63
CA ALA A 644 -12.63 28.00 -47.58
C ALA A 644 -12.29 27.51 -49.00
N ALA A 645 -12.51 28.37 -50.00
CA ALA A 645 -12.28 28.06 -51.42
C ALA A 645 -11.27 29.02 -52.07
N ARG A 646 -10.49 28.53 -53.03
CA ARG A 646 -9.55 29.33 -53.84
C ARG A 646 -10.24 30.10 -54.97
#